data_AF-A0A671EMC4-F1
#
_entry.id   AF-A0A671EMC4-F1
#
_cell.length_a   1.000
_cell.length_b   1.000
_cell.length_c   1.000
_cell.angle_alpha   90.00
_cell.angle_beta   90.00
_cell.angle_gamma   90.00
#
_symmetry.space_group_name_H-M   'P 1'
#
loop_
_entity.id
_entity.type
_entity.pdbx_description
1 polymer ?
#
loop_
_entity_poly.entity_id
_entity_poly.type
_entity_poly.pdbx_seq_one_letter_code
_entity_poly.pdbx_strand_id
1 'polypeptide(L)'
;MGKKIKKETEPPPKDVFDPLTIESKKAATVVLMLNSPEEEILAKACEAIYRFALKGEENKASLLELGAVEPVTKLLTHEDKTVRRNATMIFGILSSNNDVKKLLRELDVMNSVIALLAPEEEVVIHEFASLCLANMSAEYTSKVQIFEHGGLEPLIRLLSSPDPDVKKNSIECIYNLVQDFQCRATFPELNAIPSILELLKSEYPIIQLLALKTLGVIANDKESRAMLRDNQGMDHLIKILETKELNDLHIEVLSVVANCLEDMDTVVLIQQTGGLKKLLTFAENSTIPDIQKNAAKAITIAAYNPENRKLFHEQEVEKCLVALLSSESDGTKIAASQAISAMCENSGSKEFFNHQGIPQLIQLLKSDNEEVREAAALALANLTTCNPANANAAAEADGIDPLINILSSKRDGAIVNAATVLTNMAMQEALRVNIQNHDVMRALISPLRSTNTRVQSKAALTIAATACDAEARTELRNAGGLEPLVELLRSKNDEVRRNASWAVMVCASDELTATELCKFRALDILEEVNLSVSRKNKFSEAAYNKLLNNHLPLKYSQTGYLSSSNIISDGFYDYGRINPGTKLLPLKDLCLQEPSDLRAVILVNNKSSDISPPPSMEDRSSDIGCGRSISSSSSFRRTSKEKARKNSYRFSAGFGSPTEEKSEPSSGRNTAVSKSATKEKGSRKVRGKKEEEKVKEEEEVTTVSKNIGEGSPEKEWYPPSDPDFCVYVCEVTKSILPISNIKEQIEALAEYVAEKMGGAIPKEKLQDFSWELHISELKFQLKSNVVPIGQIKKGIFYHRALLFKALADKIGIGCSLVRGEYGRAWNEVKLMNESLKGVTGGLPPPEIYIVDLMFQPGRLIKLRSREADLYRFL
;
A
#
# COMPACT_ATOMS: atom_id res chain seq x y z
N MET A 1 -88.66 20.46 37.15
CA MET A 1 -89.04 20.39 38.58
C MET A 1 -88.75 18.99 39.09
N GLY A 2 -88.09 18.86 40.24
CA GLY A 2 -87.80 17.58 40.89
C GLY A 2 -86.79 17.75 42.02
N LYS A 3 -87.25 18.22 43.19
CA LYS A 3 -86.46 18.31 44.43
C LYS A 3 -86.02 16.90 44.85
N LYS A 4 -84.72 16.66 44.99
CA LYS A 4 -84.18 15.55 45.80
C LYS A 4 -83.62 16.10 47.11
N ILE A 5 -84.08 15.45 48.17
CA ILE A 5 -83.92 15.75 49.59
C ILE A 5 -82.45 15.59 49.99
N LYS A 6 -81.89 16.58 50.68
CA LYS A 6 -80.61 16.47 51.41
C LYS A 6 -80.80 15.42 52.51
N LYS A 7 -80.04 14.34 52.43
CA LYS A 7 -79.84 13.43 53.56
C LYS A 7 -78.74 14.06 54.41
N GLU A 8 -79.09 14.57 55.57
CA GLU A 8 -78.13 15.07 56.56
C GLU A 8 -77.24 13.90 57.00
N THR A 9 -75.94 14.04 56.74
CA THR A 9 -74.88 13.18 57.28
C THR A 9 -74.73 13.48 58.77
N GLU A 10 -74.75 12.42 59.59
CA GLU A 10 -74.50 12.51 61.04
C GLU A 10 -73.19 13.26 61.34
N PRO A 11 -73.13 14.06 62.41
CA PRO A 11 -71.91 14.74 62.81
C PRO A 11 -70.85 13.71 63.24
N PRO A 12 -69.56 13.94 62.93
CA PRO A 12 -68.50 13.05 63.35
C PRO A 12 -68.41 12.97 64.89
N PRO A 13 -67.91 11.85 65.46
CA PRO A 13 -67.72 11.72 66.90
C PRO A 13 -66.85 12.85 67.45
N LYS A 14 -67.17 13.36 68.65
CA LYS A 14 -66.54 14.54 69.28
C LYS A 14 -65.05 14.39 69.67
N ASP A 15 -64.41 13.28 69.30
CA ASP A 15 -63.02 12.93 69.65
C ASP A 15 -62.12 12.75 68.40
N VAL A 16 -62.39 13.47 67.32
CA VAL A 16 -61.51 13.50 66.14
C VAL A 16 -60.91 14.91 66.01
N PHE A 17 -59.59 15.01 66.20
CA PHE A 17 -58.85 16.24 65.92
C PHE A 17 -58.98 16.59 64.43
N ASP A 18 -59.13 17.88 64.12
CA ASP A 18 -59.03 18.36 62.74
C ASP A 18 -57.71 17.89 62.11
N PRO A 19 -57.70 17.42 60.85
CA PRO A 19 -56.47 16.98 60.19
C PRO A 19 -55.46 18.14 60.17
N LEU A 20 -54.35 17.97 60.88
CA LEU A 20 -53.23 18.92 60.88
C LEU A 20 -52.65 19.01 59.47
N THR A 21 -52.77 20.17 58.85
CA THR A 21 -52.09 20.49 57.59
C THR A 21 -50.60 20.74 57.86
N ILE A 22 -49.79 19.68 57.78
CA ILE A 22 -48.33 19.77 57.88
C ILE A 22 -47.79 20.38 56.57
N GLU A 23 -47.78 21.71 56.47
CA GLU A 23 -47.11 22.45 55.39
C GLU A 23 -45.85 23.14 55.94
N SER A 24 -44.67 22.57 55.65
CA SER A 24 -43.38 23.21 55.97
C SER A 24 -42.88 24.05 54.79
N LYS A 25 -42.47 25.29 55.06
CA LYS A 25 -41.96 26.24 54.05
C LYS A 25 -40.43 26.17 53.84
N LYS A 26 -39.71 25.34 54.60
CA LYS A 26 -38.23 25.23 54.52
C LYS A 26 -37.82 23.87 53.97
N ALA A 27 -37.02 23.87 52.89
CA ALA A 27 -36.57 22.64 52.22
C ALA A 27 -35.86 21.67 53.17
N ALA A 28 -34.95 22.15 54.03
CA ALA A 28 -34.25 21.32 55.00
C ALA A 28 -35.20 20.56 55.96
N THR A 29 -36.29 21.21 56.39
CA THR A 29 -37.28 20.56 57.26
C THR A 29 -38.06 19.48 56.50
N VAL A 30 -38.40 19.72 55.23
CA VAL A 30 -39.07 18.72 54.39
C VAL A 30 -38.16 17.53 54.10
N VAL A 31 -36.86 17.74 53.92
CA VAL A 31 -35.88 16.65 53.77
C VAL A 31 -35.81 15.78 55.03
N LEU A 32 -35.86 16.38 56.22
CA LEU A 32 -35.91 15.61 57.47
C LEU A 32 -37.19 14.75 57.59
N MET A 33 -38.32 15.24 57.06
CA MET A 33 -39.60 14.52 57.08
C MET A 33 -39.57 13.22 56.25
N LEU A 34 -38.59 13.04 55.35
CA LEU A 34 -38.40 11.79 54.59
C LEU A 34 -38.02 10.59 55.47
N ASN A 35 -37.63 10.81 56.73
CA ASN A 35 -37.35 9.74 57.69
C ASN A 35 -38.54 9.46 58.64
N SER A 36 -39.70 10.06 58.38
CA SER A 36 -40.91 9.83 59.16
C SER A 36 -41.40 8.38 59.01
N PRO A 37 -41.90 7.72 60.08
CA PRO A 37 -42.56 6.43 59.96
C PRO A 37 -43.98 6.52 59.37
N GLU A 38 -44.58 7.73 59.38
CA GLU A 38 -45.95 7.96 58.92
C GLU A 38 -46.02 8.14 57.39
N GLU A 39 -46.77 7.28 56.71
CA GLU A 39 -46.90 7.28 55.24
C GLU A 39 -47.47 8.59 54.69
N GLU A 40 -48.44 9.19 55.39
CA GLU A 40 -49.04 10.47 54.97
C GLU A 40 -48.00 11.61 55.00
N ILE A 41 -47.10 11.59 55.98
CA ILE A 41 -46.01 12.57 56.11
C ILE A 41 -44.99 12.35 54.99
N LEU A 42 -44.62 11.10 54.72
CA LEU A 42 -43.71 10.74 53.62
C LEU A 42 -44.28 11.19 52.26
N ALA A 43 -45.55 10.89 52.00
CA ALA A 43 -46.21 11.26 50.75
C ALA A 43 -46.22 12.79 50.54
N LYS A 44 -46.59 13.57 51.57
CA LYS A 44 -46.58 15.04 51.54
C LYS A 44 -45.17 15.61 51.41
N ALA A 45 -44.19 15.03 52.11
CA ALA A 45 -42.79 15.46 52.02
C ALA A 45 -42.23 15.24 50.61
N CYS A 46 -42.46 14.05 50.03
CA CYS A 46 -42.04 13.74 48.67
C CYS A 46 -42.70 14.68 47.65
N GLU A 47 -44.00 14.93 47.78
CA GLU A 47 -44.73 15.84 46.89
C GLU A 47 -44.20 17.28 46.95
N ALA A 48 -43.88 17.78 48.15
CA ALA A 48 -43.27 19.09 48.34
C ALA A 48 -41.86 19.17 47.74
N ILE A 49 -41.04 18.12 47.90
CA ILE A 49 -39.70 18.03 47.30
C ILE A 49 -39.79 18.01 45.78
N TYR A 50 -40.68 17.20 45.22
CA TYR A 50 -40.91 17.15 43.77
C TYR A 50 -41.27 18.54 43.22
N ARG A 51 -42.25 19.22 43.83
CA ARG A 51 -42.63 20.60 43.44
C ARG A 51 -41.49 21.61 43.60
N PHE A 52 -40.62 21.42 44.58
CA PHE A 52 -39.46 22.28 44.79
C PHE A 52 -38.39 22.04 43.72
N ALA A 53 -38.08 20.78 43.41
CA ALA A 53 -37.13 20.37 42.37
C ALA A 53 -37.54 20.83 40.97
N LEU A 54 -38.85 20.83 40.67
CA LEU A 54 -39.38 21.30 39.39
C LEU A 54 -39.12 22.79 39.09
N LYS A 55 -38.87 23.61 40.12
CA LYS A 55 -38.73 25.07 39.95
C LYS A 55 -37.38 25.51 39.37
N GLY A 56 -36.38 24.62 39.29
CA GLY A 56 -35.11 24.92 38.65
C GLY A 56 -33.91 24.10 39.16
N GLU A 57 -32.80 24.16 38.43
CA GLU A 57 -31.55 23.43 38.76
C GLU A 57 -30.96 23.80 40.12
N GLU A 58 -31.03 25.08 40.52
CA GLU A 58 -30.54 25.53 41.83
C GLU A 58 -31.23 24.81 42.99
N ASN A 59 -32.52 24.49 42.84
CA ASN A 59 -33.27 23.75 43.84
C ASN A 59 -32.88 22.27 43.86
N LYS A 60 -32.54 21.67 42.72
CA LYS A 60 -32.04 20.29 42.64
C LYS A 60 -30.68 20.19 43.33
N ALA A 61 -29.78 21.15 43.07
CA ALA A 61 -28.49 21.25 43.77
C ALA A 61 -28.68 21.46 45.28
N SER A 62 -29.60 22.35 45.68
CA SER A 62 -29.92 22.56 47.10
C SER A 62 -30.45 21.29 47.79
N LEU A 63 -31.30 20.51 47.11
CA LEU A 63 -31.80 19.23 47.63
C LEU A 63 -30.68 18.19 47.77
N LEU A 64 -29.72 18.18 46.83
CA LEU A 64 -28.54 17.33 46.91
C LEU A 64 -27.67 17.71 48.12
N GLU A 65 -27.38 19.00 48.32
CA GLU A 65 -26.60 19.51 49.46
C GLU A 65 -27.28 19.20 50.82
N LEU A 66 -28.61 19.24 50.85
CA LEU A 66 -29.40 18.89 52.04
C LEU A 66 -29.47 17.37 52.30
N GLY A 67 -28.91 16.53 51.43
CA GLY A 67 -28.90 15.07 51.60
C GLY A 67 -30.25 14.41 51.30
N ALA A 68 -31.06 14.99 50.41
CA ALA A 68 -32.39 14.47 50.10
C ALA A 68 -32.36 13.14 49.32
N VAL A 69 -31.30 12.89 48.54
CA VAL A 69 -31.26 11.76 47.57
C VAL A 69 -31.25 10.41 48.28
N GLU A 70 -30.43 10.23 49.33
CA GLU A 70 -30.30 8.95 50.04
C GLU A 70 -31.61 8.47 50.72
N PRO A 71 -32.36 9.31 51.46
CA PRO A 71 -33.66 8.89 52.00
C PRO A 71 -34.66 8.56 50.91
N VAL A 72 -34.73 9.34 49.82
CA VAL A 72 -35.67 9.07 48.72
C VAL A 72 -35.34 7.72 48.06
N THR A 73 -34.06 7.32 47.94
CA THR A 73 -33.67 5.99 47.43
C THR A 73 -34.38 4.86 48.17
N LYS A 74 -34.46 4.94 49.50
CA LYS A 74 -35.11 3.91 50.32
C LYS A 74 -36.62 3.85 50.09
N LEU A 75 -37.22 4.96 49.65
CA LEU A 75 -38.65 5.06 49.39
C LEU A 75 -39.05 4.50 48.02
N LEU A 76 -38.10 4.21 47.12
CA LEU A 76 -38.37 3.58 45.82
C LEU A 76 -38.97 2.16 45.95
N THR A 77 -38.72 1.48 47.07
CA THR A 77 -39.25 0.13 47.35
C THR A 77 -40.28 0.13 48.48
N HIS A 78 -40.87 1.30 48.79
CA HIS A 78 -41.85 1.42 49.87
C HIS A 78 -43.15 0.66 49.54
N GLU A 79 -43.80 0.08 50.55
CA GLU A 79 -45.04 -0.71 50.40
C GLU A 79 -46.20 0.16 49.89
N ASP A 80 -46.40 1.33 50.51
CA ASP A 80 -47.39 2.30 50.04
C ASP A 80 -47.08 2.81 48.62
N LYS A 81 -48.09 2.68 47.75
CA LYS A 81 -48.00 3.04 46.34
C LYS A 81 -47.82 4.55 46.13
N THR A 82 -48.43 5.37 47.00
CA THR A 82 -48.38 6.83 46.88
C THR A 82 -46.98 7.35 47.21
N VAL A 83 -46.38 6.84 48.29
CA VAL A 83 -45.00 7.14 48.68
C VAL A 83 -44.03 6.72 47.58
N ARG A 84 -44.16 5.48 47.08
CA ARG A 84 -43.30 4.95 46.01
C ARG A 84 -43.42 5.76 44.72
N ARG A 85 -44.64 6.13 44.31
CA ARG A 85 -44.88 7.01 43.17
C ARG A 85 -44.23 8.37 43.35
N ASN A 86 -44.48 9.05 44.46
CA ASN A 86 -43.94 10.39 44.70
C ASN A 86 -42.41 10.35 44.81
N ALA A 87 -41.81 9.29 45.37
CA ALA A 87 -40.37 9.09 45.40
C ALA A 87 -39.80 8.95 43.97
N THR A 88 -40.43 8.12 43.13
CA THR A 88 -40.02 7.93 41.72
C THR A 88 -40.05 9.25 40.94
N MET A 89 -41.08 10.07 41.14
CA MET A 89 -41.20 11.39 40.51
C MET A 89 -40.02 12.30 40.84
N ILE A 90 -39.56 12.30 42.10
CA ILE A 90 -38.39 13.06 42.53
C ILE A 90 -37.14 12.57 41.79
N PHE A 91 -36.92 11.25 41.71
CA PHE A 91 -35.76 10.69 41.01
C PHE A 91 -35.73 11.07 39.53
N GLY A 92 -36.85 10.93 38.83
CA GLY A 92 -36.93 11.31 37.42
C GLY A 92 -36.48 12.75 37.18
N ILE A 93 -36.94 13.70 38.02
CA ILE A 93 -36.55 15.11 37.91
C ILE A 93 -35.12 15.38 38.35
N LEU A 94 -34.68 14.84 39.49
CA LEU A 94 -33.34 15.08 40.03
C LEU A 94 -32.25 14.49 39.13
N SER A 95 -32.52 13.37 38.45
CA SER A 95 -31.57 12.70 37.56
C SER A 95 -31.08 13.55 36.38
N SER A 96 -31.72 14.67 36.08
CA SER A 96 -31.22 15.61 35.06
C SER A 96 -29.95 16.36 35.50
N ASN A 97 -29.66 16.45 36.81
CA ASN A 97 -28.48 17.10 37.36
C ASN A 97 -27.27 16.13 37.42
N ASN A 98 -26.11 16.55 36.93
CA ASN A 98 -24.93 15.68 36.82
C ASN A 98 -24.37 15.19 38.17
N ASP A 99 -24.40 16.02 39.21
CA ASP A 99 -23.92 15.62 40.55
C ASP A 99 -24.86 14.62 41.19
N VAL A 100 -26.17 14.78 40.96
CA VAL A 100 -27.16 13.75 41.33
C VAL A 100 -26.86 12.45 40.60
N LYS A 101 -26.68 12.45 39.27
CA LYS A 101 -26.37 11.22 38.50
C LYS A 101 -25.16 10.49 39.07
N LYS A 102 -24.12 11.22 39.46
CA LYS A 102 -22.93 10.66 40.12
C LYS A 102 -23.29 9.96 41.43
N LEU A 103 -24.03 10.64 42.30
CA LEU A 103 -24.47 10.04 43.57
C LEU A 103 -25.38 8.82 43.35
N LEU A 104 -26.25 8.84 42.34
CA LEU A 104 -27.11 7.69 42.02
C LEU A 104 -26.31 6.43 41.64
N ARG A 105 -25.17 6.60 40.97
CA ARG A 105 -24.26 5.49 40.68
C ARG A 105 -23.59 4.95 41.94
N GLU A 106 -23.16 5.84 42.83
CA GLU A 106 -22.53 5.47 44.10
C GLU A 106 -23.49 4.70 45.02
N LEU A 107 -24.79 5.00 44.91
CA LEU A 107 -25.87 4.34 45.66
C LEU A 107 -26.43 3.07 44.99
N ASP A 108 -25.92 2.67 43.82
CA ASP A 108 -26.32 1.48 43.06
C ASP A 108 -27.84 1.33 42.83
N VAL A 109 -28.51 2.44 42.51
CA VAL A 109 -29.99 2.49 42.46
C VAL A 109 -30.60 1.91 41.17
N MET A 110 -29.78 1.53 40.17
CA MET A 110 -30.25 1.18 38.82
C MET A 110 -31.22 -0.01 38.83
N ASN A 111 -30.92 -1.05 39.60
CA ASN A 111 -31.78 -2.22 39.72
C ASN A 111 -33.17 -1.86 40.28
N SER A 112 -33.20 -1.00 41.31
CA SER A 112 -34.46 -0.52 41.90
C SER A 112 -35.28 0.31 40.92
N VAL A 113 -34.63 1.18 40.13
CA VAL A 113 -35.32 1.98 39.10
C VAL A 113 -35.85 1.10 37.96
N ILE A 114 -35.11 0.07 37.54
CA ILE A 114 -35.57 -0.89 36.52
C ILE A 114 -36.76 -1.71 37.02
N ALA A 115 -36.76 -2.12 38.29
CA ALA A 115 -37.88 -2.85 38.90
C ALA A 115 -39.19 -2.04 38.86
N LEU A 116 -39.11 -0.70 38.93
CA LEU A 116 -40.28 0.20 38.82
C LEU A 116 -40.87 0.26 37.42
N LEU A 117 -40.23 -0.31 36.41
CA LEU A 117 -40.80 -0.46 35.08
C LEU A 117 -41.77 -1.64 34.99
N ALA A 118 -41.97 -2.42 36.05
CA ALA A 118 -42.83 -3.62 36.04
C ALA A 118 -44.27 -3.32 35.54
N PRO A 119 -44.92 -4.26 34.83
CA PRO A 119 -46.25 -4.05 34.24
C PRO A 119 -47.34 -3.63 35.25
N GLU A 120 -47.20 -4.01 36.51
CA GLU A 120 -48.18 -3.78 37.58
C GLU A 120 -48.14 -2.35 38.15
N GLU A 121 -47.09 -1.59 37.86
CA GLU A 121 -46.92 -0.22 38.35
C GLU A 121 -47.74 0.80 37.54
N GLU A 122 -47.98 1.96 38.14
CA GLU A 122 -48.75 3.05 37.52
C GLU A 122 -47.98 3.68 36.35
N VAL A 123 -48.71 4.17 35.34
CA VAL A 123 -48.12 4.86 34.18
C VAL A 123 -47.23 6.04 34.59
N VAL A 124 -47.60 6.77 35.65
CA VAL A 124 -46.79 7.86 36.23
C VAL A 124 -45.45 7.34 36.75
N ILE A 125 -45.42 6.14 37.37
CA ILE A 125 -44.17 5.52 37.81
C ILE A 125 -43.31 5.18 36.60
N HIS A 126 -43.90 4.61 35.55
CA HIS A 126 -43.19 4.32 34.29
C HIS A 126 -42.59 5.58 33.66
N GLU A 127 -43.33 6.70 33.66
CA GLU A 127 -42.90 7.98 33.09
C GLU A 127 -41.60 8.46 33.76
N PHE A 128 -41.60 8.55 35.09
CA PHE A 128 -40.47 9.10 35.84
C PHE A 128 -39.33 8.09 36.02
N ALA A 129 -39.62 6.79 36.11
CA ALA A 129 -38.58 5.76 36.12
C ALA A 129 -37.85 5.71 34.76
N SER A 130 -38.58 5.71 33.65
CA SER A 130 -37.97 5.78 32.30
C SER A 130 -37.25 7.09 32.06
N LEU A 131 -37.75 8.23 32.56
CA LEU A 131 -37.04 9.52 32.52
C LEU A 131 -35.69 9.46 33.24
N CYS A 132 -35.67 8.85 34.43
CA CYS A 132 -34.44 8.64 35.19
C CYS A 132 -33.44 7.82 34.37
N LEU A 133 -33.87 6.69 33.82
CA LEU A 133 -33.01 5.82 33.00
C LEU A 133 -32.53 6.52 31.72
N ALA A 134 -33.37 7.29 31.04
CA ALA A 134 -32.99 8.07 29.87
C ALA A 134 -31.87 9.07 30.22
N ASN A 135 -32.02 9.83 31.30
CA ASN A 135 -31.00 10.78 31.77
C ASN A 135 -29.69 10.10 32.20
N MET A 136 -29.79 8.96 32.88
CA MET A 136 -28.65 8.17 33.33
C MET A 136 -27.91 7.53 32.15
N SER A 137 -28.64 7.01 31.17
CA SER A 137 -28.09 6.35 29.97
C SER A 137 -27.25 7.28 29.09
N ALA A 138 -27.24 8.58 29.31
CA ALA A 138 -26.30 9.49 28.64
C ALA A 138 -24.84 9.19 28.99
N GLU A 139 -24.56 8.60 30.16
CA GLU A 139 -23.20 8.26 30.63
C GLU A 139 -22.87 6.78 30.42
N TYR A 140 -21.65 6.50 29.96
CA TYR A 140 -21.21 5.13 29.62
C TYR A 140 -21.38 4.12 30.75
N THR A 141 -21.00 4.46 32.00
CA THR A 141 -21.11 3.55 33.15
C THR A 141 -22.54 3.14 33.44
N SER A 142 -23.47 4.09 33.33
CA SER A 142 -24.89 3.83 33.58
C SER A 142 -25.49 2.96 32.47
N LYS A 143 -25.06 3.13 31.20
CA LYS A 143 -25.51 2.26 30.10
C LYS A 143 -25.21 0.79 30.41
N VAL A 144 -23.99 0.51 30.86
CA VAL A 144 -23.55 -0.85 31.23
C VAL A 144 -24.40 -1.38 32.38
N GLN A 145 -24.60 -0.60 33.45
CA GLN A 145 -25.45 -1.02 34.57
C GLN A 145 -26.88 -1.30 34.13
N ILE A 146 -27.49 -0.43 33.31
CA ILE A 146 -28.87 -0.62 32.84
C ILE A 146 -28.99 -1.91 32.03
N PHE A 147 -28.01 -2.21 31.19
CA PHE A 147 -27.98 -3.43 30.38
C PHE A 147 -27.78 -4.68 31.24
N GLU A 148 -26.79 -4.70 32.13
CA GLU A 148 -26.48 -5.85 33.00
C GLU A 148 -27.65 -6.22 33.93
N HIS A 149 -28.44 -5.23 34.36
CA HIS A 149 -29.64 -5.44 35.16
C HIS A 149 -30.89 -5.79 34.34
N GLY A 150 -30.76 -6.06 33.03
CA GLY A 150 -31.88 -6.48 32.20
C GLY A 150 -32.89 -5.38 31.88
N GLY A 151 -32.49 -4.11 31.94
CA GLY A 151 -33.39 -2.97 31.74
C GLY A 151 -33.97 -2.84 30.32
N LEU A 152 -33.38 -3.51 29.33
CA LEU A 152 -33.77 -3.37 27.92
C LEU A 152 -35.16 -3.96 27.62
N GLU A 153 -35.48 -5.14 28.17
CA GLU A 153 -36.77 -5.80 27.94
C GLU A 153 -37.97 -4.97 28.47
N PRO A 154 -37.96 -4.47 29.73
CA PRO A 154 -38.99 -3.56 30.21
C PRO A 154 -39.14 -2.29 29.37
N LEU A 155 -38.02 -1.68 28.94
CA LEU A 155 -38.05 -0.48 28.11
C LEU A 155 -38.70 -0.74 26.74
N ILE A 156 -38.40 -1.88 26.09
CA ILE A 156 -39.03 -2.26 24.82
C ILE A 156 -40.55 -2.45 24.98
N ARG A 157 -40.99 -3.09 26.07
CA ARG A 157 -42.42 -3.25 26.36
C ARG A 157 -43.12 -1.91 26.52
N LEU A 158 -42.48 -0.93 27.17
CA LEU A 158 -43.03 0.40 27.41
C LEU A 158 -43.16 1.25 26.14
N LEU A 159 -42.57 0.86 25.01
CA LEU A 159 -42.82 1.53 23.71
C LEU A 159 -44.30 1.43 23.27
N SER A 160 -45.03 0.44 23.77
CA SER A 160 -46.47 0.27 23.53
C SER A 160 -47.36 0.99 24.55
N SER A 161 -46.79 1.76 25.48
CA SER A 161 -47.54 2.55 26.46
C SER A 161 -48.55 3.49 25.77
N PRO A 162 -49.73 3.78 26.34
CA PRO A 162 -50.58 4.85 25.80
C PRO A 162 -49.99 6.25 26.02
N ASP A 163 -49.06 6.40 26.97
CA ASP A 163 -48.50 7.68 27.37
C ASP A 163 -47.29 8.09 26.49
N PRO A 164 -47.30 9.31 25.91
CA PRO A 164 -46.24 9.76 25.00
C PRO A 164 -44.91 10.03 25.71
N ASP A 165 -44.92 10.48 26.97
CA ASP A 165 -43.70 10.76 27.72
C ASP A 165 -42.99 9.45 28.09
N VAL A 166 -43.75 8.42 28.51
CA VAL A 166 -43.24 7.06 28.69
C VAL A 166 -42.61 6.53 27.40
N LYS A 167 -43.27 6.67 26.25
CA LYS A 167 -42.72 6.24 24.95
C LYS A 167 -41.42 6.97 24.64
N LYS A 168 -41.42 8.31 24.73
CA LYS A 168 -40.28 9.18 24.43
C LYS A 168 -39.07 8.81 25.30
N ASN A 169 -39.27 8.70 26.61
CA ASN A 169 -38.18 8.40 27.54
C ASN A 169 -37.63 6.99 27.33
N SER A 170 -38.53 6.03 27.07
CA SER A 170 -38.14 4.64 26.79
C SER A 170 -37.31 4.53 25.52
N ILE A 171 -37.74 5.14 24.40
CA ILE A 171 -36.99 5.08 23.14
C ILE A 171 -35.68 5.87 23.21
N GLU A 172 -35.62 6.97 23.96
CA GLU A 172 -34.37 7.72 24.19
C GLU A 172 -33.35 6.89 24.97
N CYS A 173 -33.79 6.22 26.05
CA CYS A 173 -32.93 5.31 26.81
C CYS A 173 -32.43 4.18 25.90
N ILE A 174 -33.32 3.56 25.12
CA ILE A 174 -32.95 2.51 24.16
C ILE A 174 -31.93 3.03 23.14
N TYR A 175 -32.17 4.20 22.54
CA TYR A 175 -31.25 4.83 21.59
C TYR A 175 -29.83 4.99 22.18
N ASN A 176 -29.73 5.39 23.43
CA ASN A 176 -28.47 5.57 24.13
C ASN A 176 -27.76 4.23 24.41
N LEU A 177 -28.52 3.19 24.74
CA LEU A 177 -28.01 1.83 24.99
C LEU A 177 -27.50 1.16 23.71
N VAL A 178 -28.26 1.25 22.60
CA VAL A 178 -27.87 0.63 21.31
C VAL A 178 -26.63 1.23 20.67
N GLN A 179 -26.06 2.31 21.20
CA GLN A 179 -24.72 2.75 20.77
C GLN A 179 -23.66 1.67 21.07
N ASP A 180 -23.87 0.85 22.11
CA ASP A 180 -23.03 -0.29 22.43
C ASP A 180 -23.44 -1.53 21.62
N PHE A 181 -22.44 -2.24 21.06
CA PHE A 181 -22.65 -3.44 20.27
C PHE A 181 -23.29 -4.59 21.07
N GLN A 182 -22.95 -4.73 22.35
CA GLN A 182 -23.50 -5.80 23.20
C GLN A 182 -25.01 -5.63 23.39
N CYS A 183 -25.48 -4.40 23.55
CA CYS A 183 -26.92 -4.09 23.64
C CYS A 183 -27.65 -4.38 22.32
N ARG A 184 -27.02 -4.11 21.17
CA ARG A 184 -27.65 -4.39 19.86
C ARG A 184 -27.82 -5.89 19.61
N ALA A 185 -26.86 -6.70 20.05
CA ALA A 185 -26.88 -8.14 19.85
C ALA A 185 -28.08 -8.85 20.51
N THR A 186 -28.73 -8.25 21.51
CA THR A 186 -29.90 -8.83 22.18
C THR A 186 -31.23 -8.46 21.53
N PHE A 187 -31.26 -7.52 20.58
CA PHE A 187 -32.48 -7.08 19.90
C PHE A 187 -33.22 -8.19 19.16
N PRO A 188 -32.52 -9.14 18.49
CA PRO A 188 -33.18 -10.27 17.85
C PRO A 188 -33.97 -11.14 18.82
N GLU A 189 -33.40 -11.44 20.00
CA GLU A 189 -34.05 -12.25 21.03
C GLU A 189 -35.27 -11.56 21.63
N LEU A 190 -35.21 -10.23 21.79
CA LEU A 190 -36.28 -9.43 22.39
C LEU A 190 -37.37 -8.99 21.39
N ASN A 191 -37.24 -9.35 20.10
CA ASN A 191 -38.15 -8.94 19.03
C ASN A 191 -38.51 -7.43 19.08
N ALA A 192 -37.50 -6.56 19.23
CA ALA A 192 -37.71 -5.15 19.52
C ALA A 192 -38.22 -4.32 18.33
N ILE A 193 -37.94 -4.75 17.10
CA ILE A 193 -38.13 -3.97 15.86
C ILE A 193 -39.60 -3.60 15.59
N PRO A 194 -40.59 -4.51 15.71
CA PRO A 194 -42.01 -4.17 15.53
C PRO A 194 -42.45 -3.00 16.41
N SER A 195 -42.07 -3.00 17.69
CA SER A 195 -42.41 -1.93 18.64
C SER A 195 -41.82 -0.59 18.23
N ILE A 196 -40.58 -0.58 17.72
CA ILE A 196 -39.92 0.64 17.23
C ILE A 196 -40.55 1.14 15.93
N LEU A 197 -40.93 0.24 15.01
CA LEU A 197 -41.63 0.61 13.77
C LEU A 197 -43.00 1.24 14.04
N GLU A 198 -43.71 0.80 15.08
CA GLU A 198 -45.01 1.39 15.45
C GLU A 198 -44.87 2.85 15.91
N LEU A 199 -43.74 3.21 16.54
CA LEU A 199 -43.46 4.59 16.96
C LEU A 199 -43.35 5.57 15.77
N LEU A 200 -43.06 5.08 14.57
CA LEU A 200 -43.03 5.92 13.36
C LEU A 200 -44.41 6.52 13.03
N LYS A 201 -45.50 5.91 13.53
CA LYS A 201 -46.88 6.40 13.37
C LYS A 201 -47.30 7.38 14.48
N SER A 202 -46.41 7.72 15.41
CA SER A 202 -46.70 8.65 16.51
C SER A 202 -47.07 10.04 15.99
N GLU A 203 -48.02 10.70 16.65
CA GLU A 203 -48.38 12.10 16.38
C GLU A 203 -47.30 13.08 16.87
N TYR A 204 -46.32 12.61 17.65
CA TYR A 204 -45.25 13.41 18.24
C TYR A 204 -43.94 13.27 17.44
N PRO A 205 -43.46 14.34 16.76
CA PRO A 205 -42.28 14.27 15.91
C PRO A 205 -41.00 13.81 16.63
N ILE A 206 -40.83 14.18 17.90
CA ILE A 206 -39.66 13.77 18.69
C ILE A 206 -39.57 12.25 18.86
N ILE A 207 -40.72 11.57 18.98
CA ILE A 207 -40.78 10.10 19.11
C ILE A 207 -40.43 9.46 17.77
N GLN A 208 -40.95 9.98 16.65
CA GLN A 208 -40.62 9.49 15.31
C GLN A 208 -39.12 9.63 15.03
N LEU A 209 -38.54 10.78 15.37
CA LEU A 209 -37.11 11.05 15.19
C LEU A 209 -36.24 10.10 16.00
N LEU A 210 -36.54 9.90 17.29
CA LEU A 210 -35.80 8.97 18.15
C LEU A 210 -35.93 7.51 17.67
N ALA A 211 -37.12 7.12 17.22
CA ALA A 211 -37.33 5.80 16.63
C ALA A 211 -36.45 5.59 15.38
N LEU A 212 -36.44 6.55 14.44
CA LEU A 212 -35.59 6.47 13.25
C LEU A 212 -34.10 6.48 13.57
N LYS A 213 -33.65 7.30 14.52
CA LYS A 213 -32.25 7.29 14.99
C LYS A 213 -31.86 5.94 15.59
N THR A 214 -32.76 5.33 16.36
CA THR A 214 -32.58 3.98 16.92
C THR A 214 -32.47 2.95 15.80
N LEU A 215 -33.39 2.98 14.83
CA LEU A 215 -33.36 2.10 13.66
C LEU A 215 -32.07 2.26 12.85
N GLY A 216 -31.58 3.49 12.70
CA GLY A 216 -30.36 3.76 11.93
C GLY A 216 -29.12 3.14 12.57
N VAL A 217 -29.06 3.13 13.91
CA VAL A 217 -27.96 2.53 14.66
C VAL A 217 -28.01 1.00 14.61
N ILE A 218 -29.18 0.40 14.81
CA ILE A 218 -29.32 -1.08 14.77
C ILE A 218 -29.22 -1.64 13.35
N ALA A 219 -29.57 -0.86 12.31
CA ALA A 219 -29.44 -1.29 10.91
C ALA A 219 -27.98 -1.53 10.47
N ASN A 220 -26.98 -1.14 11.27
CA ASN A 220 -25.58 -1.53 11.06
C ASN A 220 -25.34 -3.03 11.28
N ASP A 221 -26.22 -3.71 12.05
CA ASP A 221 -26.10 -5.13 12.34
C ASP A 221 -26.95 -5.98 11.38
N LYS A 222 -26.35 -7.06 10.86
CA LYS A 222 -26.95 -7.92 9.84
C LYS A 222 -28.31 -8.51 10.25
N GLU A 223 -28.43 -8.99 11.48
CA GLU A 223 -29.65 -9.63 11.99
C GLU A 223 -30.79 -8.62 12.14
N SER A 224 -30.49 -7.42 12.62
CA SER A 224 -31.47 -6.32 12.71
C SER A 224 -31.96 -5.87 11.34
N ARG A 225 -31.10 -5.87 10.31
CA ARG A 225 -31.55 -5.63 8.92
C ARG A 225 -32.55 -6.67 8.43
N ALA A 226 -32.26 -7.95 8.68
CA ALA A 226 -33.16 -9.04 8.30
C ALA A 226 -34.52 -8.90 8.99
N MET A 227 -34.54 -8.62 10.29
CA MET A 227 -35.79 -8.39 11.02
C MET A 227 -36.54 -7.14 10.56
N LEU A 228 -35.84 -6.06 10.22
CA LEU A 228 -36.48 -4.86 9.63
C LEU A 228 -37.19 -5.21 8.32
N ARG A 229 -36.55 -6.01 7.47
CA ARG A 229 -37.15 -6.49 6.22
C ARG A 229 -38.35 -7.40 6.48
N ASP A 230 -38.22 -8.38 7.38
CA ASP A 230 -39.26 -9.36 7.68
C ASP A 230 -40.51 -8.71 8.32
N ASN A 231 -40.34 -7.58 9.01
CA ASN A 231 -41.42 -6.78 9.60
C ASN A 231 -41.92 -5.63 8.71
N GLN A 232 -41.72 -5.71 7.39
CA GLN A 232 -42.18 -4.70 6.42
C GLN A 232 -41.64 -3.29 6.73
N GLY A 233 -40.49 -3.18 7.37
CA GLY A 233 -39.88 -1.90 7.75
C GLY A 233 -39.57 -1.02 6.53
N MET A 234 -39.17 -1.62 5.40
CA MET A 234 -38.89 -0.87 4.17
C MET A 234 -40.14 -0.17 3.62
N ASP A 235 -41.30 -0.82 3.67
CA ASP A 235 -42.55 -0.22 3.19
C ASP A 235 -42.95 1.00 4.05
N HIS A 236 -42.76 0.91 5.37
CA HIS A 236 -42.98 2.02 6.29
C HIS A 236 -42.04 3.21 5.99
N LEU A 237 -40.75 2.93 5.81
CA LEU A 237 -39.74 3.95 5.51
C LEU A 237 -40.01 4.62 4.15
N ILE A 238 -40.30 3.83 3.11
CA ILE A 238 -40.63 4.37 1.78
C ILE A 238 -41.90 5.23 1.84
N LYS A 239 -42.91 4.83 2.61
CA LYS A 239 -44.13 5.62 2.81
C LYS A 239 -43.86 6.97 3.48
N ILE A 240 -42.94 7.04 4.45
CA ILE A 240 -42.52 8.30 5.06
C ILE A 240 -41.86 9.21 4.02
N LEU A 241 -41.01 8.65 3.15
CA LEU A 241 -40.40 9.41 2.05
C LEU A 241 -41.44 9.93 1.03
N GLU A 242 -42.56 9.23 0.82
CA GLU A 242 -43.65 9.71 -0.04
C GLU A 242 -44.46 10.86 0.57
N THR A 243 -44.37 11.04 1.89
CA THR A 243 -45.18 12.02 2.63
C THR A 243 -44.43 13.34 2.74
N LYS A 244 -44.91 14.37 2.04
CA LYS A 244 -44.26 15.70 1.98
C LYS A 244 -44.28 16.46 3.30
N GLU A 245 -45.23 16.13 4.18
CA GLU A 245 -45.34 16.75 5.50
C GLU A 245 -44.25 16.25 6.46
N LEU A 246 -43.58 15.14 6.14
CA LEU A 246 -42.55 14.50 6.98
C LEU A 246 -41.12 14.74 6.46
N ASN A 247 -40.90 15.82 5.69
CA ASN A 247 -39.58 16.14 5.11
C ASN A 247 -38.46 16.23 6.16
N ASP A 248 -38.79 16.67 7.39
CA ASP A 248 -37.83 16.77 8.50
C ASP A 248 -37.27 15.39 8.93
N LEU A 249 -37.95 14.30 8.60
CA LEU A 249 -37.54 12.92 8.92
C LEU A 249 -36.80 12.24 7.76
N HIS A 250 -36.80 12.84 6.56
CA HIS A 250 -36.26 12.19 5.36
C HIS A 250 -34.75 11.91 5.48
N ILE A 251 -34.02 12.74 6.22
CA ILE A 251 -32.58 12.54 6.46
C ILE A 251 -32.34 11.22 7.19
N GLU A 252 -33.00 11.02 8.32
CA GLU A 252 -32.87 9.80 9.13
C GLU A 252 -33.42 8.59 8.37
N VAL A 253 -34.56 8.71 7.69
CA VAL A 253 -35.14 7.62 6.90
C VAL A 253 -34.17 7.16 5.81
N LEU A 254 -33.58 8.08 5.03
CA LEU A 254 -32.60 7.73 4.01
C LEU A 254 -31.34 7.10 4.61
N SER A 255 -30.95 7.50 5.83
CA SER A 255 -29.84 6.86 6.53
C SER A 255 -30.15 5.41 6.91
N VAL A 256 -31.37 5.13 7.40
CA VAL A 256 -31.82 3.75 7.71
C VAL A 256 -31.85 2.92 6.43
N VAL A 257 -32.44 3.45 5.35
CA VAL A 257 -32.53 2.77 4.05
C VAL A 257 -31.14 2.48 3.49
N ALA A 258 -30.20 3.42 3.57
CA ALA A 258 -28.83 3.21 3.12
C ALA A 258 -28.17 2.02 3.85
N ASN A 259 -28.27 1.97 5.18
CA ASN A 259 -27.72 0.86 5.97
C ASN A 259 -28.40 -0.47 5.62
N CYS A 260 -29.73 -0.47 5.42
CA CYS A 260 -30.48 -1.66 5.05
C CYS A 260 -30.13 -2.22 3.66
N LEU A 261 -29.64 -1.38 2.73
CA LEU A 261 -29.22 -1.82 1.39
C LEU A 261 -27.93 -2.67 1.38
N GLU A 262 -27.22 -2.80 2.49
CA GLU A 262 -26.13 -3.79 2.60
C GLU A 262 -26.64 -5.24 2.54
N ASP A 263 -27.92 -5.45 2.83
CA ASP A 263 -28.56 -6.75 2.75
C ASP A 263 -29.14 -7.01 1.34
N MET A 264 -28.68 -8.07 0.69
CA MET A 264 -29.03 -8.39 -0.70
C MET A 264 -30.52 -8.67 -0.89
N ASP A 265 -31.20 -9.28 0.08
CA ASP A 265 -32.64 -9.53 -0.01
C ASP A 265 -33.43 -8.21 0.07
N THR A 266 -32.99 -7.28 0.92
CA THR A 266 -33.56 -5.93 1.00
C THR A 266 -33.38 -5.16 -0.30
N VAL A 267 -32.23 -5.30 -0.95
CA VAL A 267 -31.98 -4.71 -2.27
C VAL A 267 -33.00 -5.20 -3.31
N VAL A 268 -33.28 -6.50 -3.34
CA VAL A 268 -34.27 -7.10 -4.26
C VAL A 268 -35.68 -6.58 -3.96
N LEU A 269 -36.05 -6.47 -2.67
CA LEU A 269 -37.35 -5.91 -2.27
C LEU A 269 -37.52 -4.45 -2.70
N ILE A 270 -36.48 -3.62 -2.52
CA ILE A 270 -36.49 -2.20 -2.93
C ILE A 270 -36.57 -2.07 -4.46
N GLN A 271 -35.99 -3.02 -5.20
CA GLN A 271 -36.12 -3.07 -6.66
C GLN A 271 -37.58 -3.32 -7.09
N GLN A 272 -38.26 -4.29 -6.47
CA GLN A 272 -39.65 -4.65 -6.79
C GLN A 272 -40.65 -3.52 -6.45
N THR A 273 -40.36 -2.74 -5.41
CA THR A 273 -41.21 -1.63 -4.94
C THR A 273 -40.92 -0.30 -5.65
N GLY A 274 -39.97 -0.28 -6.59
CA GLY A 274 -39.56 0.93 -7.30
C GLY A 274 -38.80 1.94 -6.42
N GLY A 275 -38.31 1.52 -5.25
CA GLY A 275 -37.62 2.40 -4.30
C GLY A 275 -36.31 2.98 -4.85
N LEU A 276 -35.62 2.27 -5.75
CA LEU A 276 -34.39 2.78 -6.39
C LEU A 276 -34.63 4.06 -7.20
N LYS A 277 -35.75 4.15 -7.92
CA LYS A 277 -36.15 5.37 -8.66
C LYS A 277 -36.42 6.55 -7.72
N LYS A 278 -36.98 6.26 -6.54
CA LYS A 278 -37.23 7.29 -5.52
C LYS A 278 -35.93 7.82 -4.94
N LEU A 279 -34.96 6.95 -4.63
CA LEU A 279 -33.62 7.37 -4.16
C LEU A 279 -32.97 8.33 -5.16
N LEU A 280 -33.07 8.05 -6.47
CA LEU A 280 -32.60 8.96 -7.50
C LEU A 280 -33.31 10.31 -7.46
N THR A 281 -34.63 10.30 -7.30
CA THR A 281 -35.45 11.54 -7.21
C THR A 281 -35.01 12.42 -6.03
N PHE A 282 -34.67 11.82 -4.88
CA PHE A 282 -34.14 12.54 -3.72
C PHE A 282 -32.72 13.09 -3.95
N ALA A 283 -31.87 12.31 -4.61
CA ALA A 283 -30.54 12.75 -4.98
C ALA A 283 -30.58 13.94 -5.95
N GLU A 284 -31.52 13.95 -6.90
CA GLU A 284 -31.63 14.98 -7.94
C GLU A 284 -32.36 16.24 -7.48
N ASN A 285 -33.53 16.10 -6.84
CA ASN A 285 -34.46 17.23 -6.64
C ASN A 285 -34.38 17.88 -5.25
N SER A 286 -33.70 17.25 -4.28
CA SER A 286 -33.59 17.83 -2.95
C SER A 286 -32.67 19.05 -2.95
N THR A 287 -33.07 20.09 -2.23
CA THR A 287 -32.22 21.27 -1.96
C THR A 287 -31.38 21.11 -0.69
N ILE A 288 -31.62 20.05 0.09
CA ILE A 288 -30.95 19.80 1.37
C ILE A 288 -29.75 18.88 1.14
N PRO A 289 -28.51 19.32 1.42
CA PRO A 289 -27.31 18.54 1.15
C PRO A 289 -27.26 17.19 1.86
N ASP A 290 -27.75 17.09 3.10
CA ASP A 290 -27.76 15.82 3.84
C ASP A 290 -28.70 14.77 3.24
N ILE A 291 -29.83 15.21 2.65
CA ILE A 291 -30.72 14.32 1.89
C ILE A 291 -30.01 13.81 0.64
N GLN A 292 -29.39 14.71 -0.14
CA GLN A 292 -28.64 14.33 -1.34
C GLN A 292 -27.49 13.36 -1.02
N LYS A 293 -26.74 13.65 0.06
CA LYS A 293 -25.66 12.80 0.59
C LYS A 293 -26.16 11.42 0.97
N ASN A 294 -27.24 11.30 1.76
CA ASN A 294 -27.75 10.00 2.19
C ASN A 294 -28.37 9.22 1.01
N ALA A 295 -29.02 9.90 0.06
CA ALA A 295 -29.49 9.29 -1.18
C ALA A 295 -28.33 8.76 -2.03
N ALA A 296 -27.25 9.54 -2.23
CA ALA A 296 -26.06 9.10 -2.97
C ALA A 296 -25.33 7.94 -2.27
N LYS A 297 -25.30 7.90 -0.93
CA LYS A 297 -24.81 6.75 -0.16
C LYS A 297 -25.66 5.50 -0.41
N ALA A 298 -26.98 5.61 -0.36
CA ALA A 298 -27.89 4.51 -0.68
C ALA A 298 -27.68 4.00 -2.11
N ILE A 299 -27.49 4.90 -3.08
CA ILE A 299 -27.15 4.56 -4.47
C ILE A 299 -25.82 3.81 -4.54
N THR A 300 -24.79 4.26 -3.82
CA THR A 300 -23.47 3.60 -3.76
C THR A 300 -23.59 2.14 -3.33
N ILE A 301 -24.33 1.89 -2.25
CA ILE A 301 -24.49 0.54 -1.70
C ILE A 301 -25.32 -0.33 -2.65
N ALA A 302 -26.43 0.20 -3.17
CA ALA A 302 -27.25 -0.50 -4.15
C ALA A 302 -26.49 -0.82 -5.45
N ALA A 303 -25.54 0.02 -5.86
CA ALA A 303 -24.74 -0.14 -7.06
C ALA A 303 -23.69 -1.26 -6.95
N TYR A 304 -23.46 -1.89 -5.80
CA TYR A 304 -22.66 -3.12 -5.75
C TYR A 304 -23.34 -4.30 -6.45
N ASN A 305 -24.67 -4.27 -6.61
CA ASN A 305 -25.41 -5.24 -7.41
C ASN A 305 -25.35 -4.86 -8.92
N PRO A 306 -24.91 -5.77 -9.81
CA PRO A 306 -24.79 -5.49 -11.24
C PRO A 306 -26.12 -5.17 -11.94
N GLU A 307 -27.24 -5.77 -11.52
CA GLU A 307 -28.55 -5.47 -12.11
C GLU A 307 -29.04 -4.07 -11.72
N ASN A 308 -28.74 -3.62 -10.50
CA ASN A 308 -29.05 -2.25 -10.09
C ASN A 308 -28.23 -1.22 -10.87
N ARG A 309 -26.96 -1.51 -11.17
CA ARG A 309 -26.15 -0.61 -12.02
C ARG A 309 -26.78 -0.42 -13.39
N LYS A 310 -27.35 -1.48 -13.99
CA LYS A 310 -28.08 -1.37 -15.26
C LYS A 310 -29.32 -0.51 -15.11
N LEU A 311 -30.12 -0.75 -14.08
CA LEU A 311 -31.33 0.04 -13.82
C LEU A 311 -31.03 1.52 -13.54
N PHE A 312 -29.96 1.81 -12.81
CA PHE A 312 -29.52 3.17 -12.55
C PHE A 312 -29.01 3.85 -13.82
N HIS A 313 -28.27 3.13 -14.66
CA HIS A 313 -27.84 3.62 -15.97
C HIS A 313 -29.03 3.94 -16.90
N GLU A 314 -30.04 3.05 -16.95
CA GLU A 314 -31.28 3.27 -17.71
C GLU A 314 -32.07 4.51 -17.21
N GLN A 315 -31.87 4.89 -15.94
CA GLN A 315 -32.45 6.08 -15.34
C GLN A 315 -31.50 7.30 -15.35
N GLU A 316 -30.40 7.23 -16.09
CA GLU A 316 -29.43 8.32 -16.25
C GLU A 316 -28.85 8.83 -14.91
N VAL A 317 -28.62 7.93 -13.94
CA VAL A 317 -28.05 8.27 -12.61
C VAL A 317 -26.77 9.08 -12.73
N GLU A 318 -25.99 8.88 -13.79
CA GLU A 318 -24.70 9.50 -14.01
C GLU A 318 -24.83 11.02 -14.14
N LYS A 319 -25.90 11.52 -14.76
CA LYS A 319 -26.18 12.97 -14.84
C LYS A 319 -26.39 13.57 -13.46
N CYS A 320 -27.20 12.90 -12.63
CA CYS A 320 -27.45 13.30 -11.25
C CYS A 320 -26.15 13.30 -10.42
N LEU A 321 -25.37 12.22 -10.50
CA LEU A 321 -24.11 12.11 -9.74
C LEU A 321 -23.09 13.16 -10.14
N VAL A 322 -22.97 13.48 -11.44
CA VAL A 322 -22.10 14.56 -11.92
C VAL A 322 -22.57 15.91 -11.39
N ALA A 323 -23.87 16.20 -11.35
CA ALA A 323 -24.38 17.44 -10.76
C ALA A 323 -24.04 17.56 -9.27
N LEU A 324 -24.11 16.45 -8.52
CA LEU A 324 -23.80 16.42 -7.08
C LEU A 324 -22.31 16.66 -6.76
N LEU A 325 -21.39 16.40 -7.69
CA LEU A 325 -19.96 16.73 -7.52
C LEU A 325 -19.72 18.25 -7.42
N SER A 326 -20.61 19.06 -7.97
CA SER A 326 -20.57 20.52 -7.93
C SER A 326 -21.31 21.12 -6.73
N SER A 327 -21.80 20.30 -5.79
CA SER A 327 -22.45 20.77 -4.56
C SER A 327 -21.49 21.56 -3.67
N GLU A 328 -21.98 22.49 -2.84
CA GLU A 328 -21.14 23.18 -1.85
C GLU A 328 -20.71 22.25 -0.70
N SER A 329 -21.54 21.26 -0.37
CA SER A 329 -21.30 20.34 0.74
C SER A 329 -20.26 19.27 0.40
N ASP A 330 -19.18 19.23 1.18
CA ASP A 330 -18.16 18.20 1.06
C ASP A 330 -18.72 16.78 1.26
N GLY A 331 -19.69 16.61 2.17
CA GLY A 331 -20.34 15.32 2.39
C GLY A 331 -21.09 14.82 1.15
N THR A 332 -21.69 15.73 0.39
CA THR A 332 -22.37 15.40 -0.87
C THR A 332 -21.36 15.05 -1.96
N LYS A 333 -20.26 15.81 -2.10
CA LYS A 333 -19.17 15.52 -3.04
C LYS A 333 -18.56 14.14 -2.80
N ILE A 334 -18.34 13.79 -1.53
CA ILE A 334 -17.79 12.48 -1.12
C ILE A 334 -18.75 11.37 -1.53
N ALA A 335 -20.03 11.48 -1.14
CA ALA A 335 -21.03 10.46 -1.45
C ALA A 335 -21.24 10.29 -2.97
N ALA A 336 -21.25 11.38 -3.73
CA ALA A 336 -21.34 11.35 -5.19
C ALA A 336 -20.11 10.68 -5.82
N SER A 337 -18.90 11.02 -5.37
CA SER A 337 -17.66 10.38 -5.86
C SER A 337 -17.65 8.87 -5.58
N GLN A 338 -18.10 8.45 -4.39
CA GLN A 338 -18.25 7.03 -4.03
C GLN A 338 -19.28 6.32 -4.91
N ALA A 339 -20.41 6.96 -5.20
CA ALA A 339 -21.43 6.41 -6.09
C ALA A 339 -20.89 6.24 -7.52
N ILE A 340 -20.15 7.23 -8.04
CA ILE A 340 -19.49 7.14 -9.36
C ILE A 340 -18.48 5.98 -9.38
N SER A 341 -17.71 5.83 -8.29
CA SER A 341 -16.79 4.71 -8.12
C SER A 341 -17.50 3.35 -8.19
N ALA A 342 -18.69 3.20 -7.61
CA ALA A 342 -19.46 1.95 -7.66
C ALA A 342 -20.10 1.73 -9.05
N MET A 343 -20.59 2.79 -9.68
CA MET A 343 -21.22 2.73 -11.01
C MET A 343 -20.25 2.39 -12.14
N CYS A 344 -18.94 2.65 -12.00
CA CYS A 344 -17.98 2.45 -13.09
C CYS A 344 -17.73 0.98 -13.50
N GLU A 345 -18.24 0.01 -12.74
CA GLU A 345 -18.26 -1.39 -13.18
C GLU A 345 -19.24 -1.64 -14.33
N ASN A 346 -20.21 -0.74 -14.56
CA ASN A 346 -21.03 -0.73 -15.77
C ASN A 346 -20.28 -0.02 -16.90
N SER A 347 -20.18 -0.66 -18.07
CA SER A 347 -19.45 -0.12 -19.22
C SER A 347 -20.06 1.18 -19.76
N GLY A 348 -21.40 1.28 -19.82
CA GLY A 348 -22.11 2.47 -20.28
C GLY A 348 -21.91 3.66 -19.34
N SER A 349 -22.00 3.44 -18.02
CA SER A 349 -21.68 4.47 -17.03
C SER A 349 -20.21 4.91 -17.13
N LYS A 350 -19.30 3.95 -17.31
CA LYS A 350 -17.86 4.22 -17.43
C LYS A 350 -17.52 5.10 -18.64
N GLU A 351 -18.23 4.92 -19.75
CA GLU A 351 -18.12 5.77 -20.95
C GLU A 351 -18.77 7.14 -20.73
N PHE A 352 -19.95 7.20 -20.09
CA PHE A 352 -20.63 8.46 -19.80
C PHE A 352 -19.75 9.43 -18.98
N PHE A 353 -19.10 8.92 -17.92
CA PHE A 353 -18.27 9.75 -17.05
C PHE A 353 -17.01 10.30 -17.72
N ASN A 354 -16.62 9.78 -18.89
CA ASN A 354 -15.44 10.24 -19.63
C ASN A 354 -15.47 11.76 -19.86
N HIS A 355 -16.59 12.28 -20.37
CA HIS A 355 -16.69 13.67 -20.83
C HIS A 355 -17.09 14.67 -19.73
N GLN A 356 -17.91 14.24 -18.76
CA GLN A 356 -18.51 15.17 -17.78
C GLN A 356 -18.11 14.87 -16.33
N GLY A 357 -17.80 13.60 -16.00
CA GLY A 357 -17.44 13.20 -14.65
C GLY A 357 -15.96 13.39 -14.34
N ILE A 358 -15.08 12.89 -15.23
CA ILE A 358 -13.63 12.92 -15.01
C ILE A 358 -13.10 14.35 -14.81
N PRO A 359 -13.43 15.35 -15.64
CA PRO A 359 -12.96 16.72 -15.42
C PRO A 359 -13.35 17.30 -14.05
N GLN A 360 -14.57 17.04 -13.58
CA GLN A 360 -15.02 17.49 -12.26
C GLN A 360 -14.29 16.76 -11.13
N LEU A 361 -14.07 15.44 -11.26
CA LEU A 361 -13.29 14.67 -10.28
C LEU A 361 -11.84 15.18 -10.19
N ILE A 362 -11.21 15.55 -11.32
CA ILE A 362 -9.88 16.17 -11.33
C ILE A 362 -9.88 17.52 -10.60
N GLN A 363 -10.93 18.33 -10.75
CA GLN A 363 -11.07 19.57 -9.99
C GLN A 363 -11.16 19.30 -8.47
N LEU A 364 -11.90 18.26 -8.06
CA LEU A 364 -12.03 17.88 -6.65
C LEU A 364 -10.71 17.40 -6.00
N LEU A 365 -9.74 16.93 -6.79
CA LEU A 365 -8.38 16.63 -6.30
C LEU A 365 -7.65 17.86 -5.73
N LYS A 366 -8.09 19.06 -6.09
CA LYS A 366 -7.55 20.34 -5.60
C LYS A 366 -8.31 20.88 -4.37
N SER A 367 -9.28 20.14 -3.83
CA SER A 367 -10.04 20.54 -2.63
C SER A 367 -9.17 20.59 -1.37
N ASP A 368 -9.47 21.53 -0.47
CA ASP A 368 -8.84 21.62 0.85
C ASP A 368 -9.20 20.42 1.75
N ASN A 369 -10.34 19.79 1.50
CA ASN A 369 -10.80 18.64 2.28
C ASN A 369 -10.13 17.33 1.82
N GLU A 370 -9.37 16.69 2.71
CA GLU A 370 -8.64 15.44 2.44
C GLU A 370 -9.57 14.26 2.08
N GLU A 371 -10.78 14.19 2.67
CA GLU A 371 -11.74 13.12 2.38
C GLU A 371 -12.35 13.27 0.98
N VAL A 372 -12.62 14.52 0.56
CA VAL A 372 -13.08 14.81 -0.81
C VAL A 372 -12.02 14.39 -1.82
N ARG A 373 -10.74 14.72 -1.57
CA ARG A 373 -9.62 14.32 -2.44
C ARG A 373 -9.49 12.80 -2.52
N GLU A 374 -9.59 12.08 -1.40
CA GLU A 374 -9.53 10.61 -1.38
C GLU A 374 -10.68 9.99 -2.18
N ALA A 375 -11.92 10.47 -1.99
CA ALA A 375 -13.10 9.96 -2.68
C ALA A 375 -13.04 10.21 -4.19
N ALA A 376 -12.60 11.40 -4.60
CA ALA A 376 -12.39 11.73 -6.01
C ALA A 376 -11.30 10.87 -6.65
N ALA A 377 -10.17 10.68 -5.96
CA ALA A 377 -9.09 9.80 -6.43
C ALA A 377 -9.54 8.33 -6.55
N LEU A 378 -10.38 7.85 -5.62
CA LEU A 378 -10.96 6.50 -5.67
C LEU A 378 -11.81 6.32 -6.93
N ALA A 379 -12.70 7.28 -7.22
CA ALA A 379 -13.54 7.25 -8.41
C ALA A 379 -12.69 7.22 -9.69
N LEU A 380 -11.66 8.07 -9.78
CA LEU A 380 -10.74 8.10 -10.90
C LEU A 380 -9.94 6.80 -11.06
N ALA A 381 -9.49 6.18 -9.96
CA ALA A 381 -8.75 4.93 -10.00
C ALA A 381 -9.60 3.82 -10.66
N ASN A 382 -10.87 3.73 -10.30
CA ASN A 382 -11.76 2.72 -10.86
C ASN A 382 -12.23 3.09 -12.29
N LEU A 383 -12.48 4.37 -12.57
CA LEU A 383 -12.82 4.86 -13.92
C LEU A 383 -11.70 4.64 -14.95
N THR A 384 -10.43 4.75 -14.55
CA THR A 384 -9.28 4.54 -15.45
C THR A 384 -8.86 3.08 -15.58
N THR A 385 -9.28 2.20 -14.66
CA THR A 385 -8.92 0.79 -14.67
C THR A 385 -9.39 0.10 -15.95
N CYS A 386 -8.44 -0.47 -16.71
CA CYS A 386 -8.69 -1.12 -17.99
C CYS A 386 -9.48 -0.26 -19.01
N ASN A 387 -9.41 1.07 -18.92
CA ASN A 387 -10.10 1.98 -19.83
C ASN A 387 -9.15 3.08 -20.35
N PRO A 388 -8.55 2.89 -21.54
CA PRO A 388 -7.67 3.87 -22.18
C PRO A 388 -8.32 5.23 -22.42
N ALA A 389 -9.59 5.27 -22.81
CA ALA A 389 -10.29 6.51 -23.11
C ALA A 389 -10.43 7.38 -21.85
N ASN A 390 -10.75 6.77 -20.71
CA ASN A 390 -10.85 7.48 -19.43
C ASN A 390 -9.48 7.93 -18.91
N ALA A 391 -8.43 7.13 -19.13
CA ALA A 391 -7.06 7.53 -18.81
C ALA A 391 -6.62 8.76 -19.63
N ASN A 392 -6.95 8.80 -20.93
CA ASN A 392 -6.70 9.96 -21.78
C ASN A 392 -7.51 11.18 -21.32
N ALA A 393 -8.81 11.02 -21.04
CA ALA A 393 -9.66 12.11 -20.54
C ALA A 393 -9.13 12.70 -19.22
N ALA A 394 -8.59 11.87 -18.32
CA ALA A 394 -7.96 12.35 -17.09
C ALA A 394 -6.69 13.17 -17.37
N ALA A 395 -5.91 12.81 -18.39
CA ALA A 395 -4.76 13.60 -18.82
C ALA A 395 -5.16 14.91 -19.51
N GLU A 396 -6.16 14.87 -20.39
CA GLU A 396 -6.71 16.05 -21.11
C GLU A 396 -7.35 17.07 -20.16
N ALA A 397 -7.82 16.63 -18.99
CA ALA A 397 -8.33 17.49 -17.92
C ALA A 397 -7.22 18.04 -16.99
N ASP A 398 -5.95 18.00 -17.41
CA ASP A 398 -4.78 18.44 -16.63
C ASP A 398 -4.64 17.70 -15.27
N GLY A 399 -4.96 16.40 -15.26
CA GLY A 399 -5.01 15.59 -14.05
C GLY A 399 -3.66 15.12 -13.49
N ILE A 400 -2.58 15.18 -14.27
CA ILE A 400 -1.27 14.62 -13.90
C ILE A 400 -0.69 15.31 -12.65
N ASP A 401 -0.56 16.64 -12.67
CA ASP A 401 0.00 17.40 -11.54
C ASP A 401 -0.83 17.27 -10.24
N PRO A 402 -2.18 17.40 -10.27
CA PRO A 402 -3.01 17.13 -9.09
C PRO A 402 -2.80 15.74 -8.49
N LEU A 403 -2.68 14.70 -9.33
CA LEU A 403 -2.44 13.33 -8.88
C LEU A 403 -1.05 13.18 -8.24
N ILE A 404 -0.01 13.78 -8.84
CA ILE A 404 1.35 13.77 -8.29
C ILE A 404 1.39 14.49 -6.94
N ASN A 405 0.69 15.62 -6.79
CA ASN A 405 0.59 16.35 -5.53
C ASN A 405 -0.07 15.52 -4.42
N ILE A 406 -1.06 14.69 -4.75
CA ILE A 406 -1.73 13.79 -3.79
C ILE A 406 -0.79 12.70 -3.25
N LEU A 407 0.29 12.34 -3.95
CA LEU A 407 1.28 11.38 -3.44
C LEU A 407 1.97 11.85 -2.15
N SER A 408 1.88 13.15 -1.82
CA SER A 408 2.37 13.74 -0.57
C SER A 408 1.27 13.98 0.48
N SER A 409 0.07 13.41 0.31
CA SER A 409 -1.06 13.53 1.25
C SER A 409 -0.79 12.83 2.58
N LYS A 410 -1.52 13.20 3.64
CA LYS A 410 -1.49 12.49 4.94
C LYS A 410 -2.33 11.21 4.94
N ARG A 411 -3.27 11.09 4.00
CA ARG A 411 -4.17 9.94 3.92
C ARG A 411 -3.64 8.89 2.97
N ASP A 412 -3.32 7.71 3.53
CA ASP A 412 -2.84 6.56 2.77
C ASP A 412 -3.78 6.17 1.62
N GLY A 413 -5.10 6.25 1.84
CA GLY A 413 -6.12 5.95 0.82
C GLY A 413 -5.99 6.87 -0.40
N ALA A 414 -5.78 8.17 -0.20
CA ALA A 414 -5.58 9.13 -1.27
C ALA A 414 -4.30 8.82 -2.06
N ILE A 415 -3.19 8.51 -1.38
CA ILE A 415 -1.92 8.14 -2.02
C ILE A 415 -2.08 6.88 -2.87
N VAL A 416 -2.69 5.82 -2.31
CA VAL A 416 -2.95 4.55 -3.01
C VAL A 416 -3.76 4.77 -4.27
N ASN A 417 -4.81 5.58 -4.19
CA ASN A 417 -5.70 5.83 -5.31
C ASN A 417 -5.01 6.68 -6.39
N ALA A 418 -4.29 7.75 -6.02
CA ALA A 418 -3.54 8.57 -6.97
C ALA A 418 -2.44 7.78 -7.69
N ALA A 419 -1.66 6.98 -6.97
CA ALA A 419 -0.67 6.08 -7.55
C ALA A 419 -1.31 5.06 -8.52
N THR A 420 -2.51 4.57 -8.18
CA THR A 420 -3.26 3.66 -9.07
C THR A 420 -3.69 4.35 -10.36
N VAL A 421 -4.21 5.58 -10.30
CA VAL A 421 -4.57 6.37 -11.50
C VAL A 421 -3.34 6.60 -12.38
N LEU A 422 -2.22 7.07 -11.80
CA LEU A 422 -0.96 7.30 -12.52
C LEU A 422 -0.44 6.01 -13.17
N THR A 423 -0.55 4.87 -12.48
CA THR A 423 -0.19 3.55 -13.03
C THR A 423 -1.06 3.20 -14.22
N ASN A 424 -2.38 3.34 -14.11
CA ASN A 424 -3.33 3.06 -15.19
C ASN A 424 -3.06 3.93 -16.43
N MET A 425 -2.76 5.22 -16.22
CA MET A 425 -2.38 6.13 -17.30
C MET A 425 -1.04 5.73 -17.92
N ALA A 426 -0.02 5.40 -17.11
CA ALA A 426 1.30 4.98 -17.58
C ALA A 426 1.29 3.66 -18.36
N MET A 427 0.22 2.86 -18.31
CA MET A 427 0.07 1.71 -19.21
C MET A 427 0.02 2.14 -20.69
N GLN A 428 -0.42 3.37 -20.98
CA GLN A 428 -0.39 3.94 -22.32
C GLN A 428 0.95 4.63 -22.59
N GLU A 429 1.60 4.26 -23.69
CA GLU A 429 2.93 4.79 -24.05
C GLU A 429 2.92 6.32 -24.19
N ALA A 430 1.89 6.90 -24.82
CA ALA A 430 1.77 8.34 -25.00
C ALA A 430 1.63 9.10 -23.67
N LEU A 431 0.81 8.60 -22.74
CA LEU A 431 0.62 9.23 -21.43
C LEU A 431 1.81 9.01 -20.51
N ARG A 432 2.50 7.87 -20.63
CA ARG A 432 3.70 7.57 -19.84
C ARG A 432 4.78 8.64 -20.01
N VAL A 433 5.07 9.00 -21.26
CA VAL A 433 6.04 10.06 -21.57
C VAL A 433 5.59 11.40 -21.00
N ASN A 434 4.30 11.70 -21.05
CA ASN A 434 3.76 12.91 -20.45
C ASN A 434 3.99 12.91 -18.92
N ILE A 435 3.57 11.86 -18.22
CA ILE A 435 3.73 11.73 -16.75
C ILE A 435 5.18 11.86 -16.31
N GLN A 436 6.13 11.32 -17.08
CA GLN A 436 7.57 11.40 -16.77
C GLN A 436 8.09 12.85 -16.82
N ASN A 437 7.50 13.73 -17.62
CA ASN A 437 7.90 15.14 -17.69
C ASN A 437 7.46 15.97 -16.47
N HIS A 438 6.70 15.37 -15.53
CA HIS A 438 6.17 16.03 -14.33
C HIS A 438 6.85 15.56 -13.02
N ASP A 439 8.13 15.15 -13.08
CA ASP A 439 8.95 14.75 -11.90
C ASP A 439 8.33 13.65 -11.02
N VAL A 440 7.57 12.74 -11.63
CA VAL A 440 6.85 11.67 -10.92
C VAL A 440 7.78 10.78 -10.11
N MET A 441 9.03 10.56 -10.56
CA MET A 441 9.97 9.67 -9.87
C MET A 441 10.39 10.23 -8.53
N ARG A 442 10.58 11.55 -8.44
CA ARG A 442 10.87 12.23 -7.18
C ARG A 442 9.70 12.14 -6.20
N ALA A 443 8.47 12.34 -6.69
CA ALA A 443 7.26 12.29 -5.85
C ALA A 443 7.00 10.89 -5.24
N LEU A 444 7.41 9.82 -5.92
CA LEU A 444 7.20 8.44 -5.47
C LEU A 444 8.14 7.98 -4.33
N ILE A 445 9.21 8.73 -4.03
CA ILE A 445 10.20 8.32 -3.01
C ILE A 445 9.60 8.28 -1.60
N SER A 446 8.80 9.28 -1.25
CA SER A 446 8.14 9.32 0.07
C SER A 446 7.15 8.14 0.25
N PRO A 447 6.23 7.87 -0.72
CA PRO A 447 5.40 6.67 -0.71
C PRO A 447 6.15 5.33 -0.58
N LEU A 448 7.34 5.16 -1.20
CA LEU A 448 8.14 3.95 -1.04
C LEU A 448 8.59 3.71 0.41
N ARG A 449 8.80 4.79 1.18
CA ARG A 449 9.23 4.73 2.59
C ARG A 449 8.05 4.70 3.58
N SER A 450 6.81 4.67 3.11
CA SER A 450 5.62 4.60 3.97
C SER A 450 5.61 3.33 4.82
N THR A 451 5.01 3.38 6.01
CA THR A 451 4.75 2.19 6.84
C THR A 451 3.55 1.37 6.34
N ASN A 452 2.72 1.94 5.47
CA ASN A 452 1.53 1.27 4.93
C ASN A 452 1.90 0.42 3.71
N THR A 453 1.70 -0.89 3.82
CA THR A 453 2.03 -1.85 2.75
C THR A 453 1.24 -1.61 1.46
N ARG A 454 0.02 -1.07 1.53
CA ARG A 454 -0.77 -0.74 0.33
C ARG A 454 -0.14 0.44 -0.42
N VAL A 455 0.32 1.46 0.30
CA VAL A 455 1.03 2.62 -0.28
C VAL A 455 2.33 2.17 -0.93
N GLN A 456 3.16 1.41 -0.20
CA GLN A 456 4.41 0.85 -0.73
C GLN A 456 4.19 0.01 -2.01
N SER A 457 3.16 -0.85 -1.99
CA SER A 457 2.81 -1.71 -3.11
C SER A 457 2.45 -0.91 -4.35
N LYS A 458 1.58 0.11 -4.23
CA LYS A 458 1.17 0.93 -5.37
C LYS A 458 2.27 1.86 -5.84
N ALA A 459 3.07 2.44 -4.94
CA ALA A 459 4.23 3.24 -5.31
C ALA A 459 5.25 2.45 -6.14
N ALA A 460 5.61 1.24 -5.70
CA ALA A 460 6.50 0.36 -6.45
C ALA A 460 5.90 -0.05 -7.81
N LEU A 461 4.59 -0.28 -7.86
CA LEU A 461 3.89 -0.58 -9.12
C LEU A 461 3.91 0.61 -10.09
N THR A 462 3.71 1.83 -9.61
CA THR A 462 3.80 3.04 -10.43
C THR A 462 5.20 3.20 -11.00
N ILE A 463 6.26 2.98 -10.20
CA ILE A 463 7.64 2.97 -10.70
C ILE A 463 7.84 1.90 -11.78
N ALA A 464 7.32 0.69 -11.59
CA ALA A 464 7.43 -0.36 -12.60
C ALA A 464 6.76 0.04 -13.93
N ALA A 465 5.65 0.80 -13.88
CA ALA A 465 4.94 1.29 -15.05
C ALA A 465 5.62 2.49 -15.71
N THR A 466 6.29 3.37 -14.95
CA THR A 466 6.90 4.60 -15.46
C THR A 466 8.40 4.48 -15.73
N ALA A 467 9.15 3.54 -15.18
CA ALA A 467 10.61 3.44 -15.35
C ALA A 467 11.08 2.78 -16.67
N CYS A 468 10.27 2.86 -17.73
CA CYS A 468 10.48 2.10 -18.97
C CYS A 468 11.62 2.61 -19.86
N ASP A 469 11.95 3.90 -19.82
CA ASP A 469 13.05 4.52 -20.58
C ASP A 469 14.26 4.87 -19.70
N ALA A 470 15.35 5.29 -20.35
CA ALA A 470 16.63 5.52 -19.68
C ALA A 470 16.63 6.80 -18.85
N GLU A 471 15.88 7.81 -19.29
CA GLU A 471 15.71 9.10 -18.64
C GLU A 471 15.02 8.93 -17.29
N ALA A 472 13.87 8.24 -17.24
CA ALA A 472 13.10 8.02 -16.02
C ALA A 472 13.86 7.13 -15.01
N ARG A 473 14.62 6.13 -15.47
CA ARG A 473 15.53 5.35 -14.60
C ARG A 473 16.67 6.20 -14.04
N THR A 474 17.20 7.11 -14.85
CA THR A 474 18.24 8.05 -14.43
C THR A 474 17.72 9.05 -13.41
N GLU A 475 16.51 9.58 -13.60
CA GLU A 475 15.84 10.46 -12.63
C GLU A 475 15.63 9.74 -11.29
N LEU A 476 15.07 8.52 -11.31
CA LEU A 476 14.88 7.72 -10.09
C LEU A 476 16.20 7.46 -9.35
N ARG A 477 17.27 7.16 -10.10
CA ARG A 477 18.62 6.97 -9.56
C ARG A 477 19.14 8.25 -8.91
N ASN A 478 19.10 9.37 -9.62
CA ASN A 478 19.61 10.66 -9.14
C ASN A 478 18.81 11.19 -7.95
N ALA A 479 17.52 10.88 -7.87
CA ALA A 479 16.66 11.25 -6.76
C ALA A 479 16.84 10.34 -5.52
N GLY A 480 17.61 9.25 -5.62
CA GLY A 480 17.87 8.32 -4.50
C GLY A 480 16.74 7.33 -4.25
N GLY A 481 15.89 7.04 -5.24
CA GLY A 481 14.74 6.14 -5.11
C GLY A 481 15.09 4.64 -5.17
N LEU A 482 16.30 4.27 -5.61
CA LEU A 482 16.71 2.86 -5.74
C LEU A 482 16.90 2.15 -4.40
N GLU A 483 17.44 2.84 -3.39
CA GLU A 483 17.65 2.25 -2.06
C GLU A 483 16.32 1.86 -1.38
N PRO A 484 15.31 2.76 -1.26
CA PRO A 484 13.98 2.39 -0.76
C PRO A 484 13.37 1.22 -1.53
N LEU A 485 13.52 1.24 -2.85
CA LEU A 485 12.97 0.21 -3.71
C LEU A 485 13.58 -1.16 -3.43
N VAL A 486 14.90 -1.22 -3.20
CA VAL A 486 15.61 -2.46 -2.83
C VAL A 486 15.22 -2.91 -1.41
N GLU A 487 14.99 -1.98 -0.48
CA GLU A 487 14.51 -2.30 0.86
C GLU A 487 13.15 -3.03 0.84
N LEU A 488 12.23 -2.61 -0.04
CA LEU A 488 10.93 -3.26 -0.21
C LEU A 488 11.00 -4.73 -0.65
N LEU A 489 12.10 -5.19 -1.25
CA LEU A 489 12.32 -6.62 -1.56
C LEU A 489 12.35 -7.49 -0.29
N ARG A 490 12.69 -6.91 0.87
CA ARG A 490 12.68 -7.58 2.17
C ARG A 490 11.29 -7.61 2.82
N SER A 491 10.29 -6.97 2.22
CA SER A 491 8.94 -6.91 2.80
C SER A 491 8.33 -8.30 3.01
N LYS A 492 7.64 -8.45 4.14
CA LYS A 492 6.84 -9.64 4.47
C LYS A 492 5.53 -9.69 3.66
N ASN A 493 5.10 -8.57 3.10
CA ASN A 493 3.90 -8.51 2.26
C ASN A 493 4.21 -8.96 0.84
N ASP A 494 3.43 -9.92 0.33
CA ASP A 494 3.65 -10.53 -0.98
C ASP A 494 3.42 -9.58 -2.15
N GLU A 495 2.41 -8.70 -2.07
CA GLU A 495 2.12 -7.72 -3.12
C GLU A 495 3.23 -6.67 -3.22
N VAL A 496 3.69 -6.15 -2.08
CA VAL A 496 4.83 -5.21 -2.01
C VAL A 496 6.07 -5.82 -2.65
N ARG A 497 6.44 -7.03 -2.22
CA ARG A 497 7.65 -7.71 -2.70
C ARG A 497 7.55 -8.03 -4.20
N ARG A 498 6.38 -8.43 -4.69
CA ARG A 498 6.12 -8.69 -6.10
C ARG A 498 6.31 -7.42 -6.94
N ASN A 499 5.69 -6.30 -6.53
CA ASN A 499 5.78 -5.04 -7.28
C ASN A 499 7.17 -4.42 -7.21
N ALA A 500 7.84 -4.50 -6.05
CA ALA A 500 9.24 -4.09 -5.91
C ALA A 500 10.15 -4.92 -6.82
N SER A 501 9.96 -6.24 -6.87
CA SER A 501 10.72 -7.12 -7.77
C SER A 501 10.52 -6.73 -9.23
N TRP A 502 9.30 -6.39 -9.63
CA TRP A 502 9.01 -5.93 -11.00
C TRP A 502 9.68 -4.59 -11.30
N ALA A 503 9.57 -3.60 -10.40
CA ALA A 503 10.24 -2.31 -10.57
C ALA A 503 11.76 -2.47 -10.65
N VAL A 504 12.38 -3.31 -9.81
CA VAL A 504 13.82 -3.61 -9.89
C VAL A 504 14.19 -4.28 -11.21
N MET A 505 13.38 -5.22 -11.72
CA MET A 505 13.59 -5.84 -13.03
C MET A 505 13.58 -4.80 -14.16
N VAL A 506 12.63 -3.85 -14.13
CA VAL A 506 12.53 -2.78 -15.13
C VAL A 506 13.73 -1.84 -15.01
N CYS A 507 14.08 -1.42 -13.79
CA CYS A 507 15.23 -0.56 -13.50
C CYS A 507 16.57 -1.20 -13.90
N ALA A 508 16.72 -2.51 -13.75
CA ALA A 508 17.92 -3.24 -14.16
C ALA A 508 18.09 -3.38 -15.69
N SER A 509 17.25 -2.72 -16.49
CA SER A 509 17.38 -2.70 -17.94
C SER A 509 18.50 -1.81 -18.45
N ASP A 510 19.00 -0.87 -17.65
CA ASP A 510 20.21 -0.12 -17.96
C ASP A 510 21.37 -0.50 -17.02
N GLU A 511 22.59 -0.51 -17.57
CA GLU A 511 23.80 -0.96 -16.89
C GLU A 511 24.15 -0.09 -15.66
N LEU A 512 23.96 1.23 -15.76
CA LEU A 512 24.27 2.16 -14.67
C LEU A 512 23.35 1.95 -13.46
N THR A 513 22.04 1.84 -13.69
CA THR A 513 21.06 1.55 -12.63
C THR A 513 21.23 0.14 -12.09
N ALA A 514 21.52 -0.85 -12.94
CA ALA A 514 21.79 -2.21 -12.49
C ALA A 514 23.02 -2.24 -11.56
N THR A 515 24.08 -1.51 -11.90
CA THR A 515 25.29 -1.40 -11.07
C THR A 515 24.97 -0.76 -9.72
N GLU A 516 24.18 0.31 -9.70
CA GLU A 516 23.78 0.97 -8.46
C GLU A 516 22.86 0.10 -7.58
N LEU A 517 21.89 -0.62 -8.18
CA LEU A 517 21.08 -1.61 -7.48
C LEU A 517 21.94 -2.72 -6.85
N CYS A 518 23.01 -3.15 -7.52
CA CYS A 518 23.96 -4.12 -6.96
C CYS A 518 24.70 -3.56 -5.73
N LYS A 519 25.07 -2.27 -5.72
CA LYS A 519 25.68 -1.63 -4.54
C LYS A 519 24.76 -1.66 -3.32
N PHE A 520 23.44 -1.53 -3.53
CA PHE A 520 22.43 -1.69 -2.48
C PHE A 520 22.12 -3.16 -2.11
N ARG A 521 22.93 -4.11 -2.59
CA ARG A 521 22.81 -5.55 -2.32
C ARG A 521 21.53 -6.18 -2.86
N ALA A 522 20.96 -5.64 -3.94
CA ALA A 522 19.74 -6.19 -4.56
C ALA A 522 19.91 -7.66 -4.99
N LEU A 523 21.10 -8.04 -5.49
CA LEU A 523 21.41 -9.42 -5.88
C LEU A 523 21.30 -10.39 -4.69
N ASP A 524 21.98 -10.10 -3.57
CA ASP A 524 21.93 -10.92 -2.35
C ASP A 524 20.48 -11.12 -1.88
N ILE A 525 19.69 -10.04 -1.82
CA ILE A 525 18.31 -10.08 -1.33
C ILE A 525 17.44 -10.91 -2.26
N LEU A 526 17.59 -10.75 -3.58
CA LEU A 526 16.81 -11.51 -4.56
C LEU A 526 17.20 -12.99 -4.56
N GLU A 527 18.46 -13.34 -4.33
CA GLU A 527 18.91 -14.72 -4.13
C GLU A 527 18.22 -15.33 -2.91
N GLU A 528 18.27 -14.66 -1.75
CA GLU A 528 17.57 -15.09 -0.53
C GLU A 528 16.06 -15.25 -0.75
N VAL A 529 15.43 -14.32 -1.46
CA VAL A 529 14.00 -14.39 -1.81
C VAL A 529 13.70 -15.59 -2.70
N ASN A 530 14.56 -15.87 -3.69
CA ASN A 530 14.36 -16.96 -4.65
C ASN A 530 14.66 -18.35 -4.06
N LEU A 531 15.49 -18.44 -3.02
CA LEU A 531 15.71 -19.67 -2.26
C LEU A 531 14.51 -20.01 -1.34
N SER A 532 13.71 -19.02 -0.98
CA SER A 532 12.56 -19.19 -0.09
C SER A 532 11.28 -19.58 -0.87
N VAL A 533 10.73 -20.76 -0.57
CA VAL A 533 9.50 -21.28 -1.21
C VAL A 533 8.31 -20.32 -1.06
N SER A 534 8.17 -19.66 0.10
CA SER A 534 7.06 -18.75 0.37
C SER A 534 7.26 -17.32 -0.17
N ARG A 535 8.51 -16.91 -0.44
CA ARG A 535 8.82 -15.53 -0.83
C ARG A 535 9.08 -15.37 -2.32
N LYS A 536 9.52 -16.43 -2.99
CA LYS A 536 9.82 -16.44 -4.43
C LYS A 536 8.61 -16.00 -5.26
N ASN A 537 8.84 -15.19 -6.28
CA ASN A 537 7.83 -14.85 -7.28
C ASN A 537 8.47 -14.77 -8.69
N LYS A 538 7.64 -14.70 -9.75
CA LYS A 538 8.14 -14.69 -11.14
C LYS A 538 9.02 -13.46 -11.43
N PHE A 539 8.71 -12.32 -10.84
CA PHE A 539 9.47 -11.09 -11.04
C PHE A 539 10.77 -11.08 -10.23
N SER A 540 10.85 -11.74 -9.07
CA SER A 540 12.11 -11.81 -8.31
C SER A 540 13.17 -12.64 -9.03
N GLU A 541 12.76 -13.72 -9.70
CA GLU A 541 13.64 -14.51 -10.56
C GLU A 541 14.06 -13.73 -11.82
N ALA A 542 13.12 -13.03 -12.46
CA ALA A 542 13.41 -12.20 -13.62
C ALA A 542 14.34 -11.01 -13.27
N ALA A 543 14.12 -10.34 -12.15
CA ALA A 543 14.96 -9.26 -11.63
C ALA A 543 16.38 -9.76 -11.34
N TYR A 544 16.50 -10.91 -10.66
CA TYR A 544 17.79 -11.53 -10.38
C TYR A 544 18.58 -11.82 -11.66
N ASN A 545 17.94 -12.47 -12.63
CA ASN A 545 18.55 -12.77 -13.93
C ASN A 545 18.91 -11.50 -14.71
N LYS A 546 18.10 -10.45 -14.61
CA LYS A 546 18.36 -9.16 -15.28
C LYS A 546 19.57 -8.45 -14.67
N LEU A 547 19.71 -8.45 -13.34
CA LEU A 547 20.90 -7.92 -12.67
C LEU A 547 22.14 -8.74 -13.00
N LEU A 548 22.06 -10.08 -13.02
CA LEU A 548 23.17 -10.94 -13.43
C LEU A 548 23.63 -10.68 -14.88
N ASN A 549 22.71 -10.35 -15.79
CA ASN A 549 23.09 -9.99 -17.17
C ASN A 549 23.95 -8.72 -17.25
N ASN A 550 23.89 -7.85 -16.24
CA ASN A 550 24.76 -6.66 -16.14
C ASN A 550 26.04 -6.95 -15.35
N HIS A 551 26.20 -8.14 -14.77
CA HIS A 551 27.39 -8.55 -14.01
C HIS A 551 27.93 -9.89 -14.53
N LEU A 552 28.37 -9.92 -15.79
CA LEU A 552 28.74 -11.13 -16.52
C LEU A 552 29.78 -12.04 -15.82
N PRO A 553 30.84 -11.51 -15.16
CA PRO A 553 31.79 -12.35 -14.40
C PRO A 553 31.10 -13.19 -13.33
N LEU A 554 30.19 -12.58 -12.56
CA LEU A 554 29.41 -13.24 -11.51
C LEU A 554 28.45 -14.25 -12.14
N LYS A 555 27.72 -13.84 -13.18
CA LYS A 555 26.81 -14.72 -13.91
C LYS A 555 27.52 -15.98 -14.37
N TYR A 556 28.64 -15.84 -15.08
CA TYR A 556 29.38 -16.99 -15.62
C TYR A 556 29.99 -17.88 -14.52
N SER A 557 30.38 -17.27 -13.41
CA SER A 557 30.92 -18.00 -12.25
C SER A 557 29.84 -18.83 -11.54
N GLN A 558 28.61 -18.31 -11.43
CA GLN A 558 27.49 -18.99 -10.78
C GLN A 558 26.77 -20.00 -11.69
N THR A 559 26.45 -19.60 -12.93
CA THR A 559 25.61 -20.40 -13.84
C THR A 559 26.43 -21.29 -14.76
N GLY A 560 27.72 -20.97 -14.97
CA GLY A 560 28.53 -21.58 -16.01
C GLY A 560 28.05 -21.28 -17.43
N TYR A 561 27.15 -20.32 -17.63
CA TYR A 561 26.52 -20.07 -18.93
C TYR A 561 26.38 -18.57 -19.24
N LEU A 562 26.93 -18.16 -20.39
CA LEU A 562 26.66 -16.88 -21.05
C LEU A 562 25.98 -17.13 -22.39
N SER A 563 24.84 -16.49 -22.65
CA SER A 563 24.15 -16.60 -23.94
C SER A 563 24.84 -15.75 -25.01
N SER A 564 24.42 -15.93 -26.26
CA SER A 564 24.88 -15.09 -27.38
C SER A 564 24.55 -13.60 -27.22
N SER A 565 23.58 -13.25 -26.39
CA SER A 565 23.23 -11.85 -26.07
C SER A 565 24.07 -11.26 -24.94
N ASN A 566 24.84 -12.07 -24.21
CA ASN A 566 25.79 -11.58 -23.21
C ASN A 566 27.12 -11.30 -23.91
N ILE A 567 27.41 -10.02 -24.11
CA ILE A 567 28.61 -9.54 -24.81
C ILE A 567 29.70 -9.27 -23.77
N ILE A 568 30.83 -9.98 -23.86
CA ILE A 568 31.99 -9.77 -23.00
C ILE A 568 32.59 -8.39 -23.29
N SER A 569 32.54 -7.50 -22.29
CA SER A 569 33.14 -6.17 -22.31
C SER A 569 34.51 -6.16 -21.64
N ASP A 570 35.23 -5.05 -21.80
CA ASP A 570 36.55 -4.87 -21.23
C ASP A 570 36.49 -4.86 -19.69
N GLY A 571 37.36 -5.64 -19.05
CA GLY A 571 37.34 -5.84 -17.60
C GLY A 571 36.54 -7.08 -17.17
N PHE A 572 35.95 -7.84 -18.10
CA PHE A 572 35.41 -9.17 -17.79
C PHE A 572 36.51 -10.10 -17.30
N TYR A 573 36.22 -10.91 -16.28
CA TYR A 573 37.13 -11.94 -15.83
C TYR A 573 36.40 -13.25 -15.51
N ASP A 574 37.07 -14.37 -15.76
CA ASP A 574 36.62 -15.69 -15.37
C ASP A 574 37.25 -16.13 -14.05
N TYR A 575 36.50 -15.96 -12.96
CA TYR A 575 36.88 -16.41 -11.62
C TYR A 575 36.81 -17.94 -11.42
N GLY A 576 36.06 -18.65 -12.27
CA GLY A 576 35.76 -20.07 -12.11
C GLY A 576 34.42 -20.32 -11.45
N ARG A 577 34.10 -21.60 -11.18
CA ARG A 577 32.81 -21.97 -10.60
C ARG A 577 32.77 -21.56 -9.13
N ILE A 578 31.74 -20.80 -8.74
CA ILE A 578 31.47 -20.46 -7.34
C ILE A 578 30.16 -21.08 -6.89
N ASN A 579 30.07 -21.43 -5.61
CA ASN A 579 28.81 -21.88 -5.04
C ASN A 579 27.85 -20.68 -4.91
N PRO A 580 26.53 -20.89 -5.09
CA PRO A 580 25.52 -19.89 -4.76
C PRO A 580 25.75 -19.30 -3.37
N GLY A 581 25.58 -17.98 -3.20
CA GLY A 581 25.91 -17.25 -1.98
C GLY A 581 27.40 -16.91 -1.73
N THR A 582 28.34 -17.35 -2.58
CA THR A 582 29.75 -16.93 -2.47
C THR A 582 29.93 -15.53 -3.07
N LYS A 583 30.47 -14.59 -2.30
CA LYS A 583 30.79 -13.24 -2.83
C LYS A 583 31.97 -13.31 -3.78
N LEU A 584 31.76 -12.78 -4.99
CA LEU A 584 32.84 -12.59 -5.96
C LEU A 584 33.70 -11.40 -5.52
N LEU A 585 35.01 -11.61 -5.42
CA LEU A 585 35.95 -10.53 -5.10
C LEU A 585 36.06 -9.56 -6.28
N PRO A 586 36.07 -8.23 -6.03
CA PRO A 586 36.36 -7.24 -7.06
C PRO A 586 37.69 -7.53 -7.76
N LEU A 587 37.76 -7.23 -9.06
CA LEU A 587 38.98 -7.45 -9.85
C LEU A 587 40.21 -6.75 -9.24
N LYS A 588 40.02 -5.56 -8.67
CA LYS A 588 41.06 -4.80 -7.95
C LYS A 588 41.70 -5.63 -6.84
N ASP A 589 40.87 -6.26 -6.02
CA ASP A 589 41.34 -7.05 -4.88
C ASP A 589 42.02 -8.33 -5.35
N LEU A 590 41.52 -8.94 -6.44
CA LEU A 590 42.13 -10.12 -7.05
C LEU A 590 43.51 -9.85 -7.64
N CYS A 591 43.70 -8.68 -8.25
CA CYS A 591 45.00 -8.27 -8.78
C CYS A 591 46.04 -8.07 -7.67
N LEU A 592 45.61 -7.70 -6.46
CA LEU A 592 46.48 -7.46 -5.29
C LEU A 592 46.85 -8.72 -4.51
N GLN A 593 46.21 -9.86 -4.79
CA GLN A 593 46.52 -11.13 -4.14
C GLN A 593 47.87 -11.69 -4.60
N GLU A 594 48.62 -12.23 -3.66
CA GLU A 594 49.84 -12.96 -3.97
C GLU A 594 49.55 -14.20 -4.84
N PRO A 595 50.47 -14.59 -5.73
CA PRO A 595 50.38 -15.84 -6.48
C PRO A 595 50.15 -17.02 -5.53
N SER A 596 49.12 -17.81 -5.80
CA SER A 596 48.75 -19.01 -5.03
C SER A 596 48.69 -20.23 -5.93
N ASP A 597 48.48 -21.43 -5.40
CA ASP A 597 48.24 -22.63 -6.21
C ASP A 597 46.78 -22.72 -6.72
N LEU A 598 45.95 -21.72 -6.43
CA LEU A 598 44.56 -21.67 -6.89
C LEU A 598 44.47 -21.45 -8.41
N ARG A 599 43.33 -21.83 -8.99
CA ARG A 599 43.02 -21.59 -10.40
C ARG A 599 43.26 -20.11 -10.77
N ALA A 600 43.94 -19.87 -11.88
CA ALA A 600 44.11 -18.52 -12.42
C ALA A 600 42.76 -17.87 -12.74
N VAL A 601 42.62 -16.59 -12.40
CA VAL A 601 41.49 -15.75 -12.83
C VAL A 601 41.85 -15.19 -14.20
N ILE A 602 41.06 -15.50 -15.23
CA ILE A 602 41.41 -15.07 -16.60
C ILE A 602 40.76 -13.74 -16.91
N LEU A 603 41.55 -12.72 -17.23
CA LEU A 603 41.09 -11.37 -17.54
C LEU A 603 40.97 -11.15 -19.04
N VAL A 604 39.88 -10.53 -19.48
CA VAL A 604 39.69 -10.02 -20.85
C VAL A 604 39.63 -8.50 -20.78
N ASN A 605 40.62 -7.82 -21.36
CA ASN A 605 40.65 -6.35 -21.32
C ASN A 605 41.35 -5.77 -22.57
N ASN A 606 40.59 -5.07 -23.42
CA ASN A 606 41.10 -4.44 -24.64
C ASN A 606 41.51 -2.96 -24.47
N LYS A 607 41.43 -2.39 -23.25
CA LYS A 607 41.79 -0.99 -23.00
C LYS A 607 43.30 -0.85 -22.80
N SER A 608 43.94 0.01 -23.59
CA SER A 608 45.32 0.45 -23.34
C SER A 608 45.34 1.36 -22.11
N SER A 609 46.23 1.10 -21.16
CA SER A 609 46.55 2.07 -20.12
C SER A 609 47.42 3.16 -20.76
N ASP A 610 46.86 4.34 -21.01
CA ASP A 610 47.66 5.50 -21.43
C ASP A 610 48.54 5.93 -20.24
N ILE A 611 49.73 5.35 -20.17
CA ILE A 611 50.82 5.81 -19.29
C ILE A 611 52.01 6.11 -20.20
N SER A 612 52.38 7.38 -20.25
CA SER A 612 53.49 7.94 -21.02
C SER A 612 54.84 7.26 -20.70
N PRO A 613 55.73 7.04 -21.70
CA PRO A 613 57.08 6.56 -21.45
C PRO A 613 57.98 7.68 -20.88
N PRO A 614 59.00 7.35 -20.06
CA PRO A 614 59.98 8.32 -19.55
C PRO A 614 60.97 8.78 -20.66
N PRO A 615 61.66 9.92 -20.48
CA PRO A 615 62.40 10.57 -21.57
C PRO A 615 63.84 10.03 -21.76
N SER A 616 64.32 10.15 -23.00
CA SER A 616 65.71 10.03 -23.53
C SER A 616 66.22 8.59 -23.76
N MET A 617 66.89 8.22 -24.85
CA MET A 617 67.67 8.96 -25.87
C MET A 617 67.43 8.40 -27.29
N GLU A 618 67.69 9.23 -28.29
CA GLU A 618 67.78 9.03 -29.75
C GLU A 618 68.45 7.68 -30.15
N ASP A 619 68.20 7.00 -31.28
CA ASP A 619 67.86 7.50 -32.61
C ASP A 619 67.49 6.34 -33.59
N ARG A 620 66.81 6.71 -34.69
CA ARG A 620 66.65 6.04 -36.01
C ARG A 620 65.50 5.06 -36.31
N SER A 621 64.56 5.61 -37.11
CA SER A 621 63.83 5.05 -38.28
C SER A 621 62.92 3.84 -38.03
N SER A 622 61.67 3.77 -38.47
CA SER A 622 61.02 4.30 -39.68
C SER A 622 59.49 4.32 -39.53
N ASP A 623 58.85 5.21 -40.30
CA ASP A 623 57.41 5.39 -40.47
C ASP A 623 56.55 4.11 -40.49
N ILE A 624 55.38 4.18 -39.85
CA ILE A 624 54.04 4.14 -40.47
C ILE A 624 53.01 4.37 -39.35
N GLY A 625 52.35 5.52 -39.40
CA GLY A 625 51.26 5.88 -38.50
C GLY A 625 49.95 5.20 -38.89
N CYS A 626 49.18 4.78 -37.89
CA CYS A 626 47.73 4.72 -38.00
C CYS A 626 47.10 4.92 -36.62
N GLY A 627 46.73 6.16 -36.34
CA GLY A 627 45.80 6.52 -35.29
C GLY A 627 44.69 7.35 -35.92
N ARG A 628 43.46 6.83 -35.93
CA ARG A 628 42.30 7.51 -35.35
C ARG A 628 41.04 6.66 -35.47
N SER A 629 40.59 6.28 -34.29
CA SER A 629 39.25 5.94 -33.85
C SER A 629 38.16 6.74 -34.58
N ILE A 630 37.16 6.03 -35.10
CA ILE A 630 35.84 6.59 -35.38
C ILE A 630 34.86 5.90 -34.45
N SER A 631 34.36 6.70 -33.51
CA SER A 631 33.17 6.44 -32.73
C SER A 631 31.97 6.31 -33.67
N SER A 632 31.33 5.14 -33.67
CA SER A 632 30.09 4.90 -34.38
C SER A 632 28.90 5.27 -33.50
N SER A 633 28.37 6.47 -33.73
CA SER A 633 26.99 6.82 -33.42
C SER A 633 26.24 6.98 -34.75
N SER A 634 25.39 6.01 -35.08
CA SER A 634 24.30 6.22 -36.04
C SER A 634 23.12 5.31 -35.71
N SER A 635 22.11 5.88 -35.09
CA SER A 635 20.73 5.43 -35.25
C SER A 635 20.17 6.15 -36.47
N PHE A 636 19.89 5.39 -37.54
CA PHE A 636 19.08 5.86 -38.65
C PHE A 636 17.60 5.87 -38.23
N ARG A 637 16.95 7.04 -38.28
CA ARG A 637 15.55 7.12 -38.72
C ARG A 637 15.49 7.97 -39.98
N ARG A 638 14.92 7.35 -41.02
CA ARG A 638 14.59 7.91 -42.33
C ARG A 638 13.60 9.06 -42.16
N THR A 639 13.82 10.17 -42.85
CA THR A 639 12.73 10.89 -43.52
C THR A 639 13.20 11.38 -44.88
N SER A 640 12.39 11.04 -45.87
CA SER A 640 12.43 11.51 -47.24
C SER A 640 12.38 13.04 -47.29
N LYS A 641 13.16 13.67 -48.17
CA LYS A 641 12.77 14.98 -48.70
C LYS A 641 12.82 15.00 -50.22
N GLU A 642 11.64 15.31 -50.72
CA GLU A 642 11.31 15.79 -52.05
C GLU A 642 12.10 17.06 -52.39
N LYS A 643 12.35 17.24 -53.70
CA LYS A 643 13.07 18.37 -54.30
C LYS A 643 12.36 19.70 -54.02
N ALA A 644 13.11 20.76 -53.76
CA ALA A 644 13.26 21.93 -54.65
C ALA A 644 13.77 23.22 -53.95
N ARG A 645 14.76 23.83 -54.61
CA ARG A 645 14.97 25.27 -54.90
C ARG A 645 15.01 26.35 -53.79
N LYS A 646 16.17 27.03 -53.82
CA LYS A 646 16.42 28.48 -53.93
C LYS A 646 16.34 29.39 -52.69
N ASN A 647 17.41 30.19 -52.57
CA ASN A 647 17.51 31.64 -52.25
C ASN A 647 16.89 32.09 -50.92
N SER A 648 17.53 32.79 -49.98
CA SER A 648 18.56 33.86 -49.93
C SER A 648 17.99 34.91 -48.94
N TYR A 649 18.86 35.73 -48.34
CA TYR A 649 18.63 36.87 -47.42
C TYR A 649 18.49 36.49 -45.93
N ARG A 650 19.41 36.86 -45.02
CA ARG A 650 19.97 38.15 -44.52
C ARG A 650 19.16 38.75 -43.37
N PHE A 651 19.93 39.28 -42.41
CA PHE A 651 19.62 40.06 -41.19
C PHE A 651 19.22 39.23 -39.95
N SER A 652 19.62 39.51 -38.70
CA SER A 652 20.55 40.44 -38.02
C SER A 652 19.95 40.72 -36.64
N ALA A 653 20.80 41.10 -35.67
CA ALA A 653 20.52 41.57 -34.31
C ALA A 653 20.28 40.44 -33.27
N GLY A 654 20.95 40.39 -32.12
CA GLY A 654 21.84 41.36 -31.47
C GLY A 654 21.41 41.56 -30.01
N PHE A 655 22.40 41.77 -29.13
CA PHE A 655 22.34 42.10 -27.69
C PHE A 655 22.05 40.92 -26.74
N GLY A 656 22.72 40.75 -25.61
CA GLY A 656 23.76 41.52 -24.92
C GLY A 656 23.88 40.96 -23.48
N SER A 657 25.11 40.83 -22.96
CA SER A 657 25.45 40.61 -21.54
C SER A 657 25.20 41.91 -20.72
N PRO A 658 25.52 42.09 -19.40
CA PRO A 658 26.42 41.30 -18.52
C PRO A 658 26.14 41.29 -16.97
N THR A 659 27.02 40.59 -16.20
CA THR A 659 27.54 40.85 -14.80
C THR A 659 26.57 40.99 -13.60
N GLU A 660 26.82 40.75 -12.30
CA GLU A 660 27.88 40.37 -11.32
C GLU A 660 27.09 39.90 -10.04
N GLU A 661 27.58 39.13 -9.06
CA GLU A 661 28.28 39.58 -7.84
C GLU A 661 28.52 38.40 -6.86
N LYS A 662 29.56 38.53 -6.02
CA LYS A 662 29.95 37.67 -4.87
C LYS A 662 29.45 38.25 -3.54
N SER A 663 29.24 37.40 -2.51
CA SER A 663 29.72 37.64 -1.11
C SER A 663 29.26 36.57 -0.09
N GLU A 664 30.19 36.10 0.75
CA GLU A 664 29.97 35.60 2.13
C GLU A 664 30.16 36.80 3.13
N PRO A 665 30.24 36.70 4.51
CA PRO A 665 30.18 35.54 5.43
C PRO A 665 29.50 35.74 6.84
N SER A 666 29.49 34.64 7.62
CA SER A 666 29.81 34.54 9.08
C SER A 666 28.74 34.59 10.20
N SER A 667 29.11 33.89 11.30
CA SER A 667 28.57 33.85 12.68
C SER A 667 27.42 32.85 12.93
N GLY A 668 27.46 31.85 13.82
CA GLY A 668 28.29 31.63 15.02
C GLY A 668 27.39 31.60 16.26
N ARG A 669 27.12 30.41 16.86
CA ARG A 669 26.92 30.26 18.31
C ARG A 669 26.90 28.81 18.81
N ASN A 670 27.67 28.63 19.88
CA ASN A 670 27.87 27.45 20.72
C ASN A 670 26.66 27.15 21.62
N THR A 671 26.61 25.89 22.10
CA THR A 671 26.54 25.39 23.51
C THR A 671 25.61 24.17 23.60
N ALA A 672 26.15 22.96 23.80
CA ALA A 672 26.54 22.32 25.07
C ALA A 672 25.35 21.65 25.79
N VAL A 673 25.30 20.32 25.79
CA VAL A 673 25.63 19.41 26.93
C VAL A 673 24.39 18.99 27.71
N SER A 674 24.10 17.68 27.70
CA SER A 674 23.79 16.94 28.94
C SER A 674 23.87 15.42 28.71
N LYS A 675 24.79 14.80 29.45
CA LYS A 675 24.93 13.36 29.69
C LYS A 675 23.84 12.88 30.66
N SER A 676 23.42 11.64 30.53
CA SER A 676 23.16 10.78 31.70
C SER A 676 23.28 9.31 31.31
N ALA A 677 24.19 8.63 32.00
CA ALA A 677 24.37 7.19 31.96
C ALA A 677 23.64 6.56 33.14
N THR A 678 23.13 5.34 32.96
CA THR A 678 22.85 4.43 34.08
C THR A 678 23.20 3.00 33.65
N LYS A 679 24.17 2.44 34.36
CA LYS A 679 24.53 1.01 34.40
C LYS A 679 23.48 0.27 35.23
N GLU A 680 23.18 -0.96 34.87
CA GLU A 680 22.91 -2.00 35.84
C GLU A 680 23.60 -3.32 35.45
N LYS A 681 24.24 -3.93 36.44
CA LYS A 681 24.93 -5.23 36.40
C LYS A 681 24.00 -6.28 37.03
N GLY A 682 23.97 -7.48 36.45
CA GLY A 682 23.48 -8.67 37.13
C GLY A 682 24.20 -9.91 36.63
N SER A 683 25.17 -10.41 37.41
CA SER A 683 25.86 -11.68 37.19
C SER A 683 25.15 -12.81 37.95
N ARG A 684 25.16 -14.04 37.41
CA ARG A 684 25.40 -15.27 38.20
C ARG A 684 25.82 -16.45 37.32
N LYS A 685 26.98 -17.03 37.72
CA LYS A 685 27.61 -18.29 37.29
C LYS A 685 26.81 -19.50 37.78
N VAL A 686 27.02 -20.66 37.12
CA VAL A 686 27.52 -21.96 37.67
C VAL A 686 27.73 -22.90 36.46
N ARG A 687 28.98 -23.24 36.08
CA ARG A 687 29.77 -24.44 36.47
C ARG A 687 29.24 -25.70 35.75
N GLY A 688 29.99 -26.50 34.98
CA GLY A 688 31.42 -26.62 34.73
C GLY A 688 31.77 -28.12 34.53
N LYS A 689 32.94 -28.35 33.91
CA LYS A 689 33.72 -29.61 33.79
C LYS A 689 33.36 -30.51 32.59
N LYS A 690 34.30 -31.08 31.83
CA LYS A 690 35.79 -31.12 31.88
C LYS A 690 36.27 -31.61 30.49
N GLU A 691 37.32 -31.02 29.90
CA GLU A 691 38.74 -31.47 29.89
C GLU A 691 38.90 -32.87 29.27
N GLU A 692 39.72 -33.09 28.24
CA GLU A 692 41.19 -32.92 28.19
C GLU A 692 41.66 -32.23 26.88
N GLU A 693 42.50 -31.18 26.89
CA GLU A 693 43.96 -31.10 27.16
C GLU A 693 44.82 -31.75 26.05
N LYS A 694 45.94 -31.20 25.53
CA LYS A 694 46.76 -29.97 25.64
C LYS A 694 48.00 -30.24 24.73
N VAL A 695 48.70 -29.33 24.05
CA VAL A 695 49.81 -28.41 24.46
C VAL A 695 50.45 -27.92 23.14
N LYS A 696 50.49 -26.60 22.84
CA LYS A 696 51.62 -25.60 22.89
C LYS A 696 52.86 -25.94 22.02
N GLU A 697 53.57 -25.03 21.37
CA GLU A 697 54.18 -23.73 21.78
C GLU A 697 54.23 -22.76 20.56
N GLU A 698 53.87 -21.46 20.65
CA GLU A 698 54.57 -20.27 21.19
C GLU A 698 55.82 -19.79 20.40
N GLU A 699 55.73 -18.61 19.76
CA GLU A 699 56.72 -17.51 19.88
C GLU A 699 56.16 -16.16 19.33
N GLU A 700 55.81 -15.28 20.27
CA GLU A 700 56.13 -13.84 20.46
C GLU A 700 57.15 -13.16 19.47
N VAL A 701 57.23 -11.85 19.16
CA VAL A 701 56.76 -10.53 19.66
C VAL A 701 56.92 -9.50 18.50
N THR A 702 56.09 -8.45 18.44
CA THR A 702 56.45 -7.00 18.41
C THR A 702 55.50 -6.10 17.61
N THR A 703 54.87 -5.21 18.35
CA THR A 703 54.13 -4.03 17.92
C THR A 703 55.07 -2.86 17.63
N VAL A 704 54.90 -2.22 16.47
CA VAL A 704 55.27 -0.79 16.29
C VAL A 704 54.12 -0.10 15.54
N SER A 705 53.50 0.86 16.21
CA SER A 705 52.52 1.78 15.65
C SER A 705 53.17 2.79 14.70
N LYS A 706 52.51 3.12 13.57
CA LYS A 706 52.70 4.41 12.88
C LYS A 706 51.42 4.88 12.19
N ASN A 707 50.84 5.91 12.81
CA ASN A 707 50.08 7.05 12.30
C ASN A 707 49.31 6.99 10.98
N ILE A 708 48.04 7.36 11.12
CA ILE A 708 47.12 7.92 10.13
C ILE A 708 47.77 9.14 9.46
N GLY A 709 47.74 9.17 8.12
CA GLY A 709 47.98 10.34 7.29
C GLY A 709 46.80 10.51 6.33
N GLU A 710 46.19 11.68 6.36
CA GLU A 710 45.08 12.12 5.53
C GLU A 710 45.42 12.16 4.04
N GLY A 711 44.40 11.85 3.22
CA GLY A 711 44.09 12.61 2.00
C GLY A 711 45.08 12.57 0.84
N SER A 712 45.04 11.50 0.05
CA SER A 712 45.30 11.57 -1.39
C SER A 712 44.03 11.08 -2.11
N PRO A 713 43.55 11.76 -3.17
CA PRO A 713 42.44 11.22 -3.96
C PRO A 713 42.88 9.84 -4.46
N GLU A 714 42.11 8.79 -4.16
CA GLU A 714 42.41 7.46 -4.67
C GLU A 714 42.61 7.57 -6.19
N LYS A 715 43.85 7.32 -6.63
CA LYS A 715 44.17 7.19 -8.05
C LYS A 715 43.14 6.24 -8.64
N GLU A 716 42.40 6.70 -9.64
CA GLU A 716 41.41 5.89 -10.35
C GLU A 716 42.10 4.59 -10.79
N TRP A 717 41.63 3.47 -10.24
CA TRP A 717 42.24 2.17 -10.47
C TRP A 717 41.71 1.62 -11.80
N TYR A 718 42.61 1.25 -12.70
CA TYR A 718 42.26 0.66 -14.00
C TYR A 718 42.69 -0.81 -14.05
N PRO A 719 41.88 -1.69 -14.67
CA PRO A 719 42.26 -3.08 -14.90
C PRO A 719 43.57 -3.20 -15.72
N PRO A 720 44.40 -4.23 -15.47
CA PRO A 720 45.60 -4.48 -16.27
C PRO A 720 45.28 -4.57 -17.77
N SER A 721 46.02 -3.83 -18.60
CA SER A 721 45.86 -3.88 -20.06
C SER A 721 46.40 -5.19 -20.63
N ASP A 722 45.78 -5.70 -21.70
CA ASP A 722 46.22 -6.91 -22.42
C ASP A 722 46.61 -6.57 -23.87
N PRO A 723 47.87 -6.17 -24.13
CA PRO A 723 48.33 -5.79 -25.47
C PRO A 723 48.19 -6.93 -26.49
N ASP A 724 48.43 -8.17 -26.08
CA ASP A 724 48.31 -9.34 -26.94
C ASP A 724 46.86 -9.55 -27.40
N PHE A 725 45.90 -9.41 -26.48
CA PHE A 725 44.48 -9.47 -26.83
C PHE A 725 44.08 -8.32 -27.77
N CYS A 726 44.61 -7.11 -27.58
CA CYS A 726 44.40 -6.00 -28.51
C CYS A 726 44.86 -6.34 -29.94
N VAL A 727 46.04 -6.95 -30.07
CA VAL A 727 46.55 -7.44 -31.36
C VAL A 727 45.61 -8.48 -31.95
N TYR A 728 45.12 -9.43 -31.14
CA TYR A 728 44.19 -10.46 -31.63
C TYR A 728 42.89 -9.86 -32.16
N VAL A 729 42.31 -8.90 -31.43
CA VAL A 729 41.11 -8.18 -31.88
C VAL A 729 41.37 -7.48 -33.21
N CYS A 730 42.52 -6.79 -33.36
CA CYS A 730 42.90 -6.14 -34.62
C CYS A 730 43.07 -7.13 -35.78
N GLU A 731 43.73 -8.27 -35.56
CA GLU A 731 43.95 -9.30 -36.58
C GLU A 731 42.62 -9.89 -37.06
N VAL A 732 41.79 -10.38 -36.14
CA VAL A 732 40.48 -11.00 -36.44
C VAL A 732 39.52 -10.02 -37.12
N THR A 733 39.54 -8.76 -36.72
CA THR A 733 38.72 -7.70 -37.37
C THR A 733 39.14 -7.46 -38.82
N LYS A 734 40.43 -7.63 -39.15
CA LYS A 734 40.94 -7.44 -40.52
C LYS A 734 40.78 -8.67 -41.39
N SER A 735 40.98 -9.87 -40.84
CA SER A 735 41.04 -11.11 -41.61
C SER A 735 39.73 -11.90 -41.63
N ILE A 736 38.96 -11.93 -40.53
CA ILE A 736 37.80 -12.82 -40.36
C ILE A 736 36.47 -12.07 -40.50
N LEU A 737 36.34 -10.88 -39.92
CA LEU A 737 35.12 -10.07 -40.04
C LEU A 737 34.64 -9.85 -41.50
N PRO A 738 35.52 -9.68 -42.51
CA PRO A 738 35.09 -9.49 -43.90
C PRO A 738 34.51 -10.75 -44.60
N ILE A 739 34.67 -11.94 -44.03
CA ILE A 739 34.16 -13.20 -44.62
C ILE A 739 32.63 -13.14 -44.64
N SER A 740 31.99 -13.43 -45.78
CA SER A 740 30.55 -13.25 -45.96
C SER A 740 29.69 -14.37 -45.36
N ASN A 741 30.24 -15.58 -45.26
CA ASN A 741 29.56 -16.75 -44.72
C ASN A 741 29.84 -16.89 -43.21
N ILE A 742 28.79 -16.83 -42.38
CA ILE A 742 28.89 -16.95 -40.92
C ILE A 742 29.52 -18.29 -40.49
N LYS A 743 29.30 -19.37 -41.24
CA LYS A 743 29.89 -20.68 -40.95
C LYS A 743 31.40 -20.64 -41.13
N GLU A 744 31.87 -20.08 -42.25
CA GLU A 744 33.29 -19.90 -42.55
C GLU A 744 33.95 -18.92 -41.57
N GLN A 745 33.24 -17.87 -41.16
CA GLN A 745 33.70 -16.97 -40.09
C GLN A 745 33.96 -17.71 -38.77
N ILE A 746 33.04 -18.59 -38.37
CA ILE A 746 33.17 -19.40 -37.15
C ILE A 746 34.34 -20.39 -37.27
N GLU A 747 34.46 -21.06 -38.41
CA GLU A 747 35.54 -22.00 -38.70
C GLU A 747 36.91 -21.31 -38.64
N ALA A 748 37.07 -20.18 -39.33
CA ALA A 748 38.30 -19.40 -39.34
C ALA A 748 38.65 -18.84 -37.95
N LEU A 749 37.65 -18.37 -37.18
CA LEU A 749 37.88 -17.90 -35.81
C LEU A 749 38.34 -19.03 -34.89
N ALA A 750 37.77 -20.23 -35.03
CA ALA A 750 38.14 -21.39 -34.23
C ALA A 750 39.57 -21.86 -34.52
N GLU A 751 39.97 -21.90 -35.79
CA GLU A 751 41.35 -22.18 -36.21
C GLU A 751 42.33 -21.14 -35.64
N TYR A 752 42.00 -19.86 -35.77
CA TYR A 752 42.80 -18.76 -35.23
C TYR A 752 43.00 -18.87 -33.70
N VAL A 753 41.92 -19.12 -32.95
CA VAL A 753 41.98 -19.31 -31.49
C VAL A 753 42.86 -20.50 -31.12
N ALA A 754 42.73 -21.63 -31.84
CA ALA A 754 43.56 -22.80 -31.61
C ALA A 754 45.04 -22.50 -31.90
N GLU A 755 45.36 -21.82 -32.99
CA GLU A 755 46.72 -21.41 -33.36
C GLU A 755 47.39 -20.56 -32.27
N LYS A 756 46.69 -19.53 -31.76
CA LYS A 756 47.23 -18.66 -30.69
C LYS A 756 47.41 -19.38 -29.35
N MET A 757 46.77 -20.53 -29.15
CA MET A 757 46.78 -21.31 -27.90
C MET A 757 47.42 -22.70 -28.01
N GLY A 758 48.35 -22.89 -28.96
CA GLY A 758 49.19 -24.09 -29.06
C GLY A 758 48.76 -25.12 -30.11
N GLY A 759 47.92 -24.72 -31.06
CA GLY A 759 47.50 -25.53 -32.22
C GLY A 759 46.46 -26.62 -31.88
N ALA A 760 46.15 -27.47 -32.85
CA ALA A 760 45.28 -28.63 -32.65
C ALA A 760 45.95 -29.67 -31.73
N ILE A 761 45.20 -30.19 -30.76
CA ILE A 761 45.69 -31.15 -29.77
C ILE A 761 45.01 -32.51 -30.02
N PRO A 762 45.75 -33.55 -30.44
CA PRO A 762 45.18 -34.90 -30.56
C PRO A 762 44.64 -35.41 -29.22
N LYS A 763 43.57 -36.21 -29.24
CA LYS A 763 42.90 -36.73 -28.03
C LYS A 763 43.87 -37.45 -27.10
N GLU A 764 44.81 -38.19 -27.67
CA GLU A 764 45.77 -39.03 -26.94
C GLU A 764 46.88 -38.22 -26.27
N LYS A 765 47.14 -36.98 -26.73
CA LYS A 765 48.24 -36.12 -26.26
C LYS A 765 47.80 -35.02 -25.30
N LEU A 766 46.53 -35.02 -24.88
CA LEU A 766 46.01 -33.99 -23.98
C LEU A 766 46.71 -34.00 -22.62
N GLN A 767 47.10 -35.17 -22.13
CA GLN A 767 47.82 -35.32 -20.85
C GLN A 767 49.27 -34.80 -20.92
N ASP A 768 49.89 -34.86 -22.10
CA ASP A 768 51.25 -34.36 -22.33
C ASP A 768 51.30 -32.85 -22.60
N PHE A 769 50.14 -32.20 -22.72
CA PHE A 769 50.05 -30.77 -23.01
C PHE A 769 50.28 -29.95 -21.73
N SER A 770 51.50 -29.47 -21.51
CA SER A 770 51.94 -28.75 -20.30
C SER A 770 51.36 -27.33 -20.14
N TRP A 771 50.04 -27.19 -20.12
CA TRP A 771 49.35 -25.91 -19.93
C TRP A 771 49.48 -25.40 -18.49
N GLU A 772 49.47 -26.28 -17.49
CA GLU A 772 49.56 -25.91 -16.06
C GLU A 772 50.87 -25.19 -15.76
N LEU A 773 52.00 -25.72 -16.27
CA LEU A 773 53.32 -25.09 -16.13
C LEU A 773 53.34 -23.69 -16.76
N HIS A 774 52.75 -23.56 -17.96
CA HIS A 774 52.64 -22.26 -18.66
C HIS A 774 51.84 -21.24 -17.83
N ILE A 775 50.71 -21.63 -17.26
CA ILE A 775 49.89 -20.74 -16.41
C ILE A 775 50.63 -20.38 -15.12
N SER A 776 51.31 -21.32 -14.47
CA SER A 776 52.09 -21.06 -13.26
C SER A 776 53.26 -20.11 -13.52
N GLU A 777 53.94 -20.26 -14.65
CA GLU A 777 55.00 -19.34 -15.08
C GLU A 777 54.46 -17.92 -15.30
N LEU A 778 53.30 -17.77 -15.96
CA LEU A 778 52.64 -16.47 -16.11
C LEU A 778 52.26 -15.84 -14.77
N LYS A 779 51.69 -16.61 -13.84
CA LYS A 779 51.33 -16.10 -12.50
C LYS A 779 52.55 -15.61 -11.73
N PHE A 780 53.68 -16.34 -11.85
CA PHE A 780 54.95 -15.94 -11.26
C PHE A 780 55.50 -14.65 -11.90
N GLN A 781 55.51 -14.56 -13.23
CA GLN A 781 55.99 -13.39 -13.96
C GLN A 781 55.15 -12.14 -13.68
N LEU A 782 53.83 -12.28 -13.62
CA LEU A 782 52.88 -11.20 -13.35
C LEU A 782 52.77 -10.84 -11.87
N LYS A 783 53.30 -11.68 -10.97
CA LYS A 783 53.11 -11.58 -9.52
C LYS A 783 51.63 -11.45 -9.12
N SER A 784 50.75 -12.13 -9.85
CA SER A 784 49.30 -12.08 -9.63
C SER A 784 48.63 -13.39 -10.04
N ASN A 785 47.51 -13.72 -9.39
CA ASN A 785 46.65 -14.83 -9.84
C ASN A 785 45.75 -14.45 -11.03
N VAL A 786 45.69 -13.15 -11.39
CA VAL A 786 44.94 -12.65 -12.54
C VAL A 786 45.84 -12.70 -13.78
N VAL A 787 45.44 -13.50 -14.77
CA VAL A 787 46.20 -13.73 -16.01
C VAL A 787 45.41 -13.17 -17.20
N PRO A 788 45.96 -12.20 -17.95
CA PRO A 788 45.33 -11.72 -19.18
C PRO A 788 45.23 -12.81 -20.25
N ILE A 789 44.07 -12.92 -20.91
CA ILE A 789 43.76 -13.98 -21.88
C ILE A 789 44.75 -14.01 -23.05
N GLY A 790 45.26 -12.85 -23.49
CA GLY A 790 46.18 -12.72 -24.61
C GLY A 790 47.54 -13.37 -24.36
N GLN A 791 47.99 -13.43 -23.10
CA GLN A 791 49.28 -14.00 -22.72
C GLN A 791 49.27 -15.54 -22.66
N ILE A 792 48.09 -16.16 -22.66
CA ILE A 792 47.95 -17.62 -22.60
C ILE A 792 48.24 -18.21 -23.98
N LYS A 793 49.47 -18.71 -24.20
CA LYS A 793 49.90 -19.33 -25.45
C LYS A 793 49.70 -20.85 -25.50
N LYS A 794 49.45 -21.49 -24.36
CA LYS A 794 49.09 -22.92 -24.24
C LYS A 794 47.81 -23.06 -23.44
N GLY A 795 46.69 -23.22 -24.14
CA GLY A 795 45.35 -23.22 -23.52
C GLY A 795 44.59 -24.52 -23.78
N ILE A 796 43.88 -25.01 -22.75
CA ILE A 796 42.88 -26.07 -22.85
C ILE A 796 41.47 -25.51 -23.08
N PHE A 797 40.45 -26.39 -23.07
CA PHE A 797 39.04 -26.10 -23.38
C PHE A 797 38.52 -24.74 -22.87
N TYR A 798 38.59 -24.45 -21.57
CA TYR A 798 38.02 -23.19 -21.05
C TYR A 798 38.79 -21.94 -21.44
N HIS A 799 40.11 -22.02 -21.62
CA HIS A 799 40.90 -20.89 -22.12
C HIS A 799 40.49 -20.56 -23.56
N ARG A 800 40.45 -21.59 -24.41
CA ARG A 800 40.10 -21.44 -25.82
C ARG A 800 38.65 -20.98 -25.99
N ALA A 801 37.71 -21.56 -25.25
CA ALA A 801 36.31 -21.18 -25.36
C ALA A 801 36.05 -19.74 -24.89
N LEU A 802 36.77 -19.29 -23.85
CA LEU A 802 36.70 -17.90 -23.39
C LEU A 802 37.30 -16.93 -24.41
N LEU A 803 38.48 -17.24 -24.97
CA LEU A 803 39.09 -16.41 -26.01
C LEU A 803 38.21 -16.35 -27.27
N PHE A 804 37.65 -17.49 -27.70
CA PHE A 804 36.71 -17.55 -28.82
C PHE A 804 35.50 -16.66 -28.57
N LYS A 805 34.87 -16.76 -27.38
CA LYS A 805 33.73 -15.89 -27.01
C LYS A 805 34.11 -14.41 -27.04
N ALA A 806 35.22 -14.06 -26.42
CA ALA A 806 35.69 -12.67 -26.34
C ALA A 806 35.98 -12.06 -27.72
N LEU A 807 36.61 -12.81 -28.62
CA LEU A 807 36.86 -12.36 -30.00
C LEU A 807 35.58 -12.33 -30.83
N ALA A 808 34.75 -13.37 -30.74
CA ALA A 808 33.46 -13.47 -31.42
C ALA A 808 32.56 -12.25 -31.10
N ASP A 809 32.51 -11.84 -29.83
CA ASP A 809 31.76 -10.68 -29.37
C ASP A 809 32.28 -9.36 -29.98
N LYS A 810 33.60 -9.22 -30.23
CA LYS A 810 34.18 -8.02 -30.87
C LYS A 810 33.88 -7.94 -32.37
N ILE A 811 33.70 -9.08 -33.05
CA ILE A 811 33.37 -9.14 -34.48
C ILE A 811 31.89 -9.46 -34.77
N GLY A 812 31.04 -9.53 -33.74
CA GLY A 812 29.59 -9.70 -33.89
C GLY A 812 29.12 -11.13 -34.20
N ILE A 813 29.95 -12.16 -33.95
CA ILE A 813 29.54 -13.56 -34.06
C ILE A 813 28.77 -13.99 -32.81
N GLY A 814 27.48 -14.28 -32.96
CA GLY A 814 26.63 -14.73 -31.86
C GLY A 814 26.94 -16.15 -31.38
N CYS A 815 27.68 -16.28 -30.28
CA CYS A 815 27.96 -17.57 -29.64
C CYS A 815 27.69 -17.55 -28.13
N SER A 816 27.29 -18.70 -27.58
CA SER A 816 27.21 -18.89 -26.13
C SER A 816 28.55 -19.39 -25.59
N LEU A 817 28.80 -19.19 -24.29
CA LEU A 817 29.94 -19.77 -23.57
C LEU A 817 29.41 -20.66 -22.46
N VAL A 818 29.74 -21.94 -22.51
CA VAL A 818 29.21 -22.98 -21.61
C VAL A 818 30.34 -23.64 -20.86
N ARG A 819 30.26 -23.68 -19.53
CA ARG A 819 31.23 -24.35 -18.66
C ARG A 819 30.77 -25.77 -18.35
N GLY A 820 31.63 -26.73 -18.64
CA GLY A 820 31.49 -28.13 -18.24
C GLY A 820 32.15 -28.42 -16.89
N GLU A 821 32.47 -29.68 -16.66
CA GLU A 821 33.21 -30.15 -15.48
C GLU A 821 34.71 -30.31 -15.80
N TYR A 822 35.55 -30.46 -14.78
CA TYR A 822 36.98 -30.81 -14.92
C TYR A 822 37.76 -29.96 -15.94
N GLY A 823 37.56 -28.64 -15.94
CA GLY A 823 38.26 -27.74 -16.87
C GLY A 823 37.76 -27.83 -18.32
N ARG A 824 36.52 -28.29 -18.55
CA ARG A 824 35.85 -28.22 -19.85
C ARG A 824 35.06 -26.92 -19.99
N ALA A 825 35.09 -26.33 -21.17
CA ALA A 825 34.11 -25.34 -21.62
C ALA A 825 34.06 -25.35 -23.15
N TRP A 826 32.97 -24.87 -23.73
CA TRP A 826 32.78 -24.83 -25.16
C TRP A 826 31.88 -23.67 -25.59
N ASN A 827 31.88 -23.39 -26.89
CA ASN A 827 31.01 -22.40 -27.49
C ASN A 827 29.89 -23.06 -28.29
N GLU A 828 28.69 -22.52 -28.14
CA GLU A 828 27.52 -22.97 -28.90
C GLU A 828 27.09 -21.88 -29.87
N VAL A 829 27.01 -22.23 -31.16
CA VAL A 829 26.61 -21.33 -32.24
C VAL A 829 25.29 -21.82 -32.86
N LYS A 830 24.44 -20.88 -33.27
CA LYS A 830 23.17 -21.17 -33.96
C LYS A 830 23.34 -20.88 -35.44
N LEU A 831 23.13 -21.91 -36.27
CA LEU A 831 23.19 -21.78 -37.73
C LEU A 831 21.87 -22.21 -38.36
N MET A 832 21.50 -21.53 -39.46
CA MET A 832 20.35 -21.94 -40.27
C MET A 832 20.77 -23.10 -41.17
N ASN A 833 19.93 -24.14 -41.23
CA ASN A 833 20.22 -25.29 -42.06
C ASN A 833 19.90 -24.96 -43.54
N GLU A 834 20.93 -24.91 -44.39
CA GLU A 834 20.79 -24.59 -45.82
C GLU A 834 20.17 -25.75 -46.62
N SER A 835 20.14 -26.98 -46.08
CA SER A 835 19.75 -28.20 -46.79
C SER A 835 18.24 -28.44 -46.96
N LEU A 836 17.37 -27.50 -46.55
CA LEU A 836 15.91 -27.57 -46.66
C LEU A 836 15.27 -26.37 -47.38
N LYS A 837 16.02 -25.70 -48.28
CA LYS A 837 15.44 -24.76 -49.24
C LYS A 837 14.64 -25.54 -50.31
N GLY A 838 13.44 -26.00 -49.99
CA GLY A 838 12.63 -26.71 -50.99
C GLY A 838 11.26 -27.26 -50.59
N VAL A 839 10.86 -27.23 -49.31
CA VAL A 839 9.52 -27.70 -48.92
C VAL A 839 8.69 -26.54 -48.38
N THR A 840 7.53 -26.36 -48.97
CA THR A 840 6.55 -25.30 -48.71
C THR A 840 6.25 -25.10 -47.23
N GLY A 841 6.41 -23.87 -46.75
CA GLY A 841 5.67 -23.35 -45.58
C GLY A 841 6.37 -23.44 -44.22
N GLY A 842 7.61 -22.98 -44.09
CA GLY A 842 8.23 -22.67 -42.79
C GLY A 842 9.76 -22.70 -42.85
N LEU A 843 10.43 -21.64 -42.38
CA LEU A 843 11.87 -21.68 -42.14
C LEU A 843 12.15 -22.76 -41.07
N PRO A 844 13.00 -23.77 -41.32
CA PRO A 844 13.35 -24.76 -40.32
C PRO A 844 14.02 -24.08 -39.10
N PRO A 845 13.81 -24.60 -37.88
CA PRO A 845 14.40 -24.01 -36.69
C PRO A 845 15.93 -24.04 -36.78
N PRO A 846 16.63 -22.98 -36.32
CA PRO A 846 18.09 -22.95 -36.31
C PRO A 846 18.65 -24.11 -35.46
N GLU A 847 19.66 -24.79 -35.97
CA GLU A 847 20.35 -25.86 -35.26
C GLU A 847 21.49 -25.30 -34.40
N ILE A 848 21.76 -25.94 -33.25
CA ILE A 848 22.84 -25.55 -32.33
C ILE A 848 24.02 -26.50 -32.53
N TYR A 849 25.20 -25.93 -32.74
CA TYR A 849 26.46 -26.64 -32.89
C TYR A 849 27.45 -26.22 -31.81
N ILE A 850 28.21 -27.18 -31.31
CA ILE A 850 29.43 -26.97 -30.53
C ILE A 850 30.57 -26.68 -31.51
N VAL A 851 31.33 -25.62 -31.25
CA VAL A 851 32.57 -25.33 -31.98
C VAL A 851 33.70 -26.15 -31.36
N ASP A 852 34.29 -27.09 -32.11
CA ASP A 852 35.50 -27.79 -31.68
C ASP A 852 36.69 -26.82 -31.74
N LEU A 853 37.29 -26.55 -30.58
CA LEU A 853 38.50 -25.74 -30.42
C LEU A 853 39.74 -26.55 -30.05
N MET A 854 39.61 -27.88 -29.91
CA MET A 854 40.64 -28.74 -29.33
C MET A 854 41.19 -29.75 -30.35
N PHE A 855 40.35 -30.63 -30.88
CA PHE A 855 40.79 -31.79 -31.66
C PHE A 855 40.82 -31.49 -33.15
N GLN A 856 39.72 -30.92 -33.66
CA GLN A 856 39.60 -30.46 -35.04
C GLN A 856 39.08 -29.02 -35.03
N PRO A 857 39.96 -28.02 -34.75
CA PRO A 857 39.58 -26.61 -34.72
C PRO A 857 38.71 -26.21 -35.92
N GLY A 858 37.55 -25.62 -35.65
CA GLY A 858 36.59 -25.20 -36.67
C GLY A 858 35.48 -26.21 -36.97
N ARG A 859 35.66 -27.49 -36.63
CA ARG A 859 34.60 -28.49 -36.83
C ARG A 859 33.37 -28.16 -35.99
N LEU A 860 32.21 -28.12 -36.64
CA LEU A 860 30.92 -27.89 -35.99
C LEU A 860 30.23 -29.21 -35.64
N ILE A 861 30.08 -29.47 -34.34
CA ILE A 861 29.52 -30.71 -33.81
C ILE A 861 28.06 -30.46 -33.39
N LYS A 862 27.10 -31.16 -33.97
CA LYS A 862 25.68 -30.99 -33.63
C LYS A 862 25.43 -31.32 -32.16
N LEU A 863 24.84 -30.40 -31.38
CA LEU A 863 24.75 -30.49 -29.89
C LEU A 863 24.07 -31.77 -29.35
N ARG A 864 23.17 -32.38 -30.13
CA ARG A 864 22.44 -33.62 -29.77
C ARG A 864 23.04 -34.89 -30.39
N SER A 865 24.30 -34.85 -30.82
CA SER A 865 25.00 -36.00 -31.37
C SER A 865 25.83 -36.71 -30.29
N ARG A 866 26.09 -38.00 -30.50
CA ARG A 866 27.04 -38.77 -29.66
C ARG A 866 28.42 -38.12 -29.61
N GLU A 867 28.83 -37.46 -30.70
CA GLU A 867 30.09 -36.72 -30.76
C GLU A 867 30.12 -35.50 -29.83
N ALA A 868 28.99 -34.80 -29.69
CA ALA A 868 28.86 -33.69 -28.75
C ALA A 868 28.90 -34.18 -27.29
N ASP A 869 28.27 -35.33 -26.99
CA ASP A 869 28.39 -35.94 -25.65
C ASP A 869 29.84 -36.28 -25.32
N LEU A 870 30.55 -36.90 -26.25
CA LEU A 870 31.98 -37.18 -26.08
C LEU A 870 32.75 -35.88 -25.86
N TYR A 871 32.53 -34.83 -26.66
CA TYR A 871 33.21 -33.55 -26.46
C TYR A 871 32.99 -32.94 -25.06
N ARG A 872 31.78 -33.10 -24.50
CA ARG A 872 31.37 -32.54 -23.20
C ARG A 872 31.88 -33.34 -22.00
N PHE A 873 31.94 -34.66 -22.10
CA PHE A 873 32.19 -35.58 -20.98
C PHE A 873 33.47 -36.43 -21.11
N LEU A 874 34.31 -36.11 -22.09
CA LEU A 874 35.57 -36.81 -22.43
C LEU A 874 36.47 -37.14 -21.23
#